data_AF-A0A8T6RUD4-F1
#
_entry.id   AF-A0A8T6RUD4-F1
#
_cell.length_a   1.000
_cell.length_b   1.000
_cell.length_c   1.000
_cell.angle_alpha   90.00
_cell.angle_beta   90.00
_cell.angle_gamma   90.00
#
_symmetry.space_group_name_H-M   'P 1'
#
loop_
_entity.id
_entity.type
_entity.pdbx_description
1 polymer ?
#
loop_
_entity_poly.entity_id
_entity_poly.type
_entity_poly.pdbx_seq_one_letter_code
_entity_poly.pdbx_strand_id
1 'polypeptide(L)'
;MQVILFISILGTIASFITHYHVNSIVNFNSHASDINSISISGKGEYIVSGSDDDTISLYSSSTFPPLWGYTSSYNWDSVSISDDGNYIVGATSNRIYLFNRTNPNPLWSYLTLDDINSVVISANGETIVAVSDDNYIYVLNRSSQSQLWNYTSTYDFQCASISSTGEYIVAGSLDNRVYFFYRNTSTPQWNYQTLGNIYTIAISADGQYIVAGSDDSNIYFFHQSNSNPTWSFVTGATVRATAISGDGQYIAVGNNDGTIYLFNRTSSTPEWSYAASDDVRTISISADGRSIVAGSYSDMIYMFNQNSSIPLWTYSTEGNIYSVAISADGECIAAGGADDTIYILNKYGAPLARSYQNSASFYISFLVFLVLTIIFLILPFAFFTIDTISRKRAERKKTAEQKRKEKEAEEKIREIQELQEIERKRLKEEMKLQEYEKKINEAALMVLKYMHETGSEPTRTKLYTEYGIDVSDANFLNDVQDLINSPVDLDLDKLSIDEIQNLDGQVTSVLSSIKPKEPLNILNIVVKGKMSIIDAKTLVEYLDKITKWRDSRPLTQNELEELDELASKLLAQGRKHNSLDLIALARKFNTGIYSLSRSLQLIEQMDDIKIELESLTPEEKQKIMEMSRPIAKKIEENPNISFDEFAEEFGPYKTKKALLFLKEYLPEVFRGSISSERKLSLQVSEVSKTTIQLAYPEGVQTNGKMSEPIQIAQEIKVKRGGEFQKGKYIYKVKIENPTPLIITDVLVQMISFPDGLKLTGDTARKISKINASGSISPTFEFVPKKDCVDGKIHSTVTYLDALDKTHSIVVDPYEIRHVCGLLQPLSISISEFRKITEQLLDFEKIGEELQYDYEAEMLYEKVKAFLPDNNFEMIWSQPQRIKDVFVGTIQGFAQGKFSKKKVALDLRIYGKVNEEQCSISVTICAQDKDMVPALISEMMEGFQWKGNAKDRSEVAVIVQLANNKNGIITKDQIIAELGWDLKKVNKTLEIIEKNSLARKITSASEGDKWIFIGLCNE
;
A
#
# COMPACT_ATOMS: atom_id res chain seq x y z
N MET A 1 5.58 -42.89 0.62
CA MET A 1 5.66 -42.00 -0.56
C MET A 1 5.02 -40.64 -0.31
N GLN A 2 3.75 -40.57 0.12
CA GLN A 2 3.07 -39.28 0.37
C GLN A 2 3.72 -38.42 1.46
N VAL A 3 4.27 -39.01 2.53
CA VAL A 3 5.00 -38.28 3.59
C VAL A 3 6.31 -37.66 3.08
N ILE A 4 6.98 -38.30 2.13
CA ILE A 4 8.24 -37.80 1.54
C ILE A 4 7.96 -36.63 0.59
N LEU A 5 6.84 -36.70 -0.16
CA LEU A 5 6.36 -35.60 -0.98
C LEU A 5 5.96 -34.38 -0.11
N PHE A 6 5.37 -34.63 1.06
CA PHE A 6 4.95 -33.61 2.02
C PHE A 6 6.15 -32.86 2.63
N ILE A 7 7.22 -33.57 2.99
CA ILE A 7 8.45 -32.97 3.52
C ILE A 7 9.20 -32.19 2.42
N SER A 8 9.19 -32.67 1.17
CA SER A 8 9.84 -31.94 0.07
C SER A 8 9.09 -30.64 -0.26
N ILE A 9 7.75 -30.65 -0.24
CA ILE A 9 6.91 -29.48 -0.50
C ILE A 9 7.02 -28.44 0.62
N LEU A 10 7.09 -28.87 1.89
CA LEU A 10 7.37 -27.97 3.02
C LEU A 10 8.76 -27.34 2.93
N GLY A 11 9.76 -28.09 2.45
CA GLY A 11 11.11 -27.58 2.20
C GLY A 11 11.16 -26.55 1.07
N THR A 12 10.45 -26.76 -0.03
CA THR A 12 10.37 -25.78 -1.13
C THR A 12 9.56 -24.55 -0.75
N ILE A 13 8.49 -24.69 0.04
CA ILE A 13 7.67 -23.55 0.49
C ILE A 13 8.41 -22.73 1.55
N ALA A 14 9.12 -23.35 2.50
CA ALA A 14 9.97 -22.63 3.45
C ALA A 14 11.10 -21.87 2.73
N SER A 15 11.70 -22.50 1.71
CA SER A 15 12.68 -21.86 0.81
C SER A 15 12.05 -20.66 0.07
N PHE A 16 10.83 -20.81 -0.46
CA PHE A 16 10.09 -19.76 -1.18
C PHE A 16 9.69 -18.59 -0.28
N ILE A 17 9.34 -18.85 0.99
CA ILE A 17 9.01 -17.82 2.00
C ILE A 17 10.28 -17.07 2.45
N THR A 18 11.42 -17.74 2.56
CA THR A 18 12.69 -17.06 2.90
C THR A 18 13.31 -16.29 1.71
N HIS A 19 13.01 -16.65 0.46
CA HIS A 19 13.57 -16.01 -0.74
C HIS A 19 12.85 -14.73 -1.18
N TYR A 20 11.72 -14.37 -0.56
CA TYR A 20 10.99 -13.12 -0.87
C TYR A 20 11.34 -11.94 0.04
N HIS A 21 12.33 -12.08 0.93
CA HIS A 21 13.01 -10.95 1.56
C HIS A 21 14.02 -10.33 0.58
N VAL A 22 13.51 -9.76 -0.50
CA VAL A 22 14.23 -8.78 -1.32
C VAL A 22 13.90 -7.41 -0.76
N ASN A 23 14.90 -6.53 -0.67
CA ASN A 23 14.80 -5.11 -0.32
C ASN A 23 13.80 -4.38 -1.25
N SER A 24 12.50 -4.58 -1.03
CA SER A 24 11.46 -3.74 -1.61
C SER A 24 11.35 -2.49 -0.73
N ILE A 25 11.71 -1.36 -1.31
CA ILE A 25 11.31 -0.04 -0.82
C ILE A 25 9.79 -0.09 -0.65
N VAL A 26 9.30 -0.05 0.59
CA VAL A 26 7.86 0.02 0.82
C VAL A 26 7.47 1.48 0.80
N ASN A 27 7.22 1.96 -0.42
CA ASN A 27 6.36 3.11 -0.65
C ASN A 27 4.93 2.64 -0.34
N PHE A 28 4.22 3.37 0.50
CA PHE A 28 2.83 3.06 0.82
C PHE A 28 1.94 3.97 -0.01
N ASN A 29 1.10 3.39 -0.89
CA ASN A 29 -0.10 4.07 -1.39
C ASN A 29 -1.03 4.21 -0.19
N SER A 30 -0.81 5.26 0.60
CA SER A 30 -1.55 5.55 1.82
C SER A 30 -2.87 6.25 1.51
N HIS A 31 -2.90 6.98 0.38
CA HIS A 31 -4.06 7.69 -0.13
C HIS A 31 -4.50 7.06 -1.46
N ALA A 32 -5.74 7.33 -1.85
CA ALA A 32 -6.31 6.86 -3.11
C ALA A 32 -6.32 7.94 -4.22
N SER A 33 -5.74 9.10 -3.93
CA SER A 33 -5.60 10.26 -4.81
C SER A 33 -4.45 11.15 -4.33
N ASP A 34 -4.14 12.18 -5.12
CA ASP A 34 -3.08 13.15 -4.90
C ASP A 34 -3.00 13.64 -3.45
N ILE A 35 -1.78 13.75 -2.93
CA ILE A 35 -1.49 14.30 -1.61
C ILE A 35 -1.18 15.79 -1.76
N ASN A 36 -2.09 16.65 -1.31
CA ASN A 36 -1.97 18.09 -1.47
C ASN A 36 -1.02 18.72 -0.46
N SER A 37 -1.01 18.21 0.77
CA SER A 37 -0.30 18.84 1.87
C SER A 37 0.23 17.83 2.87
N ILE A 38 1.45 18.07 3.36
CA ILE A 38 2.12 17.27 4.38
C ILE A 38 2.74 18.19 5.43
N SER A 39 2.66 17.79 6.70
CA SER A 39 3.33 18.48 7.80
C SER A 39 3.97 17.50 8.78
N ILE A 40 5.06 17.94 9.43
CA ILE A 40 5.90 17.15 10.35
C ILE A 40 5.95 17.85 11.71
N SER A 41 5.81 17.07 12.79
CA SER A 41 6.09 17.53 14.16
C SER A 41 7.58 17.88 14.36
N GLY A 42 7.90 18.75 15.32
CA GLY A 42 9.26 19.31 15.46
C GLY A 42 10.38 18.27 15.57
N LYS A 43 10.14 17.13 16.24
CA LYS A 43 11.11 16.02 16.35
C LYS A 43 11.03 14.99 15.22
N GLY A 44 10.11 15.14 14.27
CA GLY A 44 9.88 14.15 13.23
C GLY A 44 9.23 12.86 13.74
N GLU A 45 8.56 12.88 14.90
CA GLU A 45 7.91 11.68 15.45
C GLU A 45 6.55 11.40 14.78
N TYR A 46 5.85 12.46 14.39
CA TYR A 46 4.53 12.42 13.78
C TYR A 46 4.48 13.20 12.48
N ILE A 47 3.74 12.67 11.52
CA ILE A 47 3.52 13.22 10.18
C ILE A 47 2.02 13.22 9.91
N VAL A 48 1.51 14.30 9.35
CA VAL A 48 0.12 14.38 8.85
C VAL A 48 0.13 14.63 7.35
N SER A 49 -0.81 14.01 6.64
CA SER A 49 -1.09 14.26 5.22
C SER A 49 -2.57 14.52 4.98
N GLY A 50 -2.86 15.43 4.04
CA GLY A 50 -4.19 15.66 3.49
C GLY A 50 -4.19 15.39 1.98
N SER A 51 -5.28 14.78 1.48
CA SER A 51 -5.39 14.32 0.10
C SER A 51 -6.73 14.69 -0.55
N ASP A 52 -6.73 14.64 -1.88
CA ASP A 52 -7.90 14.69 -2.76
C ASP A 52 -8.84 13.48 -2.63
N ASP A 53 -8.44 12.43 -1.89
CA ASP A 53 -9.31 11.28 -1.58
C ASP A 53 -10.28 11.52 -0.42
N ASP A 54 -10.49 12.80 -0.07
CA ASP A 54 -11.27 13.29 1.06
C ASP A 54 -10.72 12.88 2.44
N THR A 55 -9.49 12.33 2.54
CA THR A 55 -8.92 11.89 3.82
C THR A 55 -7.75 12.71 4.32
N ILE A 56 -7.73 12.88 5.65
CA ILE A 56 -6.57 13.33 6.42
C ILE A 56 -6.07 12.14 7.25
N SER A 57 -4.76 11.90 7.24
CA SER A 57 -4.15 10.76 7.92
C SER A 57 -2.97 11.20 8.79
N LEU A 58 -2.88 10.63 9.99
CA LEU A 58 -1.78 10.83 10.92
C LEU A 58 -0.92 9.57 11.01
N TYR A 59 0.39 9.72 10.90
CA TYR A 59 1.39 8.67 10.95
C TYR A 59 2.36 8.92 12.11
N SER A 60 2.95 7.84 12.61
CA SER A 60 4.19 7.93 13.38
C SER A 60 5.35 7.58 12.45
N SER A 61 6.44 8.33 12.51
CA SER A 61 7.60 8.12 11.63
C SER A 61 8.27 6.76 11.82
N SER A 62 7.99 6.09 12.93
CA SER A 62 8.52 4.77 13.29
C SER A 62 7.57 3.60 13.01
N THR A 63 6.29 3.87 12.73
CA THR A 63 5.25 2.84 12.67
C THR A 63 4.25 3.08 11.56
N PHE A 64 3.99 2.04 10.76
CA PHE A 64 2.92 1.96 9.77
C PHE A 64 2.04 0.76 10.08
N PRO A 65 0.69 0.81 9.89
CA PRO A 65 -0.16 1.80 9.17
C PRO A 65 -0.36 3.16 9.88
N PRO A 66 -1.09 4.14 9.28
CA PRO A 66 -1.44 5.39 9.98
C PRO A 66 -2.02 5.12 11.37
N LEU A 67 -1.68 6.00 12.32
CA LEU A 67 -2.24 5.99 13.67
C LEU A 67 -3.76 6.15 13.63
N TRP A 68 -4.24 7.02 12.76
CA TRP A 68 -5.65 7.15 12.38
C TRP A 68 -5.79 7.94 11.08
N GLY A 69 -6.99 7.86 10.48
CA GLY A 69 -7.43 8.72 9.39
C GLY A 69 -8.86 9.22 9.65
N TYR A 70 -9.22 10.33 9.01
CA TYR A 70 -10.56 10.90 9.03
C TYR A 70 -10.98 11.30 7.62
N THR A 71 -12.19 10.90 7.21
CA THR A 71 -12.76 11.18 5.88
C THR A 71 -13.79 12.29 5.98
N SER A 72 -13.64 13.28 5.12
CA SER A 72 -14.52 14.44 4.97
C SER A 72 -15.41 14.25 3.72
N SER A 73 -16.23 15.23 3.37
CA SER A 73 -16.99 15.26 2.09
C SER A 73 -16.28 16.06 1.00
N TYR A 74 -15.09 16.57 1.32
CA TYR A 74 -14.28 17.46 0.51
C TYR A 74 -12.79 17.12 0.69
N ASN A 75 -12.01 17.48 -0.34
CA ASN A 75 -10.57 17.35 -0.38
C ASN A 75 -9.91 18.08 0.79
N TRP A 76 -8.74 17.60 1.22
CA TRP A 76 -7.91 18.29 2.21
C TRP A 76 -6.80 19.06 1.52
N ASP A 77 -6.95 20.38 1.44
CA ASP A 77 -6.07 21.26 0.69
C ASP A 77 -4.81 21.65 1.49
N SER A 78 -4.93 21.74 2.83
CA SER A 78 -3.83 22.17 3.69
C SER A 78 -3.88 21.51 5.07
N VAL A 79 -2.73 21.05 5.58
CA VAL A 79 -2.61 20.45 6.92
C VAL A 79 -1.41 21.02 7.68
N SER A 80 -1.50 21.05 9.01
CA SER A 80 -0.41 21.49 9.88
C SER A 80 -0.48 20.78 11.23
N ILE A 81 0.67 20.51 11.85
CA ILE A 81 0.79 19.82 13.14
C ILE A 81 1.65 20.63 14.11
N SER A 82 1.30 20.61 15.41
CA SER A 82 2.10 21.24 16.46
C SER A 82 3.45 20.54 16.67
N ASP A 83 4.45 21.24 17.25
CA ASP A 83 5.81 20.71 17.39
C ASP A 83 5.87 19.45 18.27
N ASP A 84 4.99 19.37 19.26
CA ASP A 84 4.82 18.20 20.14
C ASP A 84 4.01 17.06 19.52
N GLY A 85 3.46 17.27 18.31
CA GLY A 85 2.61 16.34 17.59
C GLY A 85 1.21 16.15 18.17
N ASN A 86 0.82 16.90 19.22
CA ASN A 86 -0.44 16.64 19.93
C ASN A 86 -1.68 17.22 19.24
N TYR A 87 -1.53 18.27 18.43
CA TYR A 87 -2.63 18.95 17.76
C TYR A 87 -2.38 19.03 16.27
N ILE A 88 -3.42 18.68 15.51
CA ILE A 88 -3.40 18.65 14.06
C ILE A 88 -4.52 19.55 13.57
N VAL A 89 -4.23 20.44 12.64
CA VAL A 89 -5.24 21.18 11.89
C VAL A 89 -5.24 20.73 10.45
N GLY A 90 -6.43 20.64 9.89
CA GLY A 90 -6.57 20.44 8.45
C GLY A 90 -7.71 21.30 7.94
N ALA A 91 -7.58 21.72 6.69
CA ALA A 91 -8.56 22.53 6.00
C ALA A 91 -9.04 21.80 4.77
N THR A 92 -10.35 21.86 4.56
CA THR A 92 -11.02 21.43 3.35
C THR A 92 -11.54 22.65 2.59
N SER A 93 -12.22 22.46 1.47
CA SER A 93 -12.87 23.52 0.67
C SER A 93 -13.77 24.50 1.46
N ASN A 94 -14.25 24.16 2.66
CA ASN A 94 -15.07 25.10 3.42
C ASN A 94 -14.98 24.98 4.94
N ARG A 95 -14.14 24.10 5.47
CA ARG A 95 -14.06 23.86 6.91
C ARG A 95 -12.63 23.71 7.39
N ILE A 96 -12.39 24.33 8.52
CA ILE A 96 -11.18 24.12 9.33
C ILE A 96 -11.53 23.09 10.39
N TYR A 97 -10.73 22.05 10.51
CA TYR A 97 -10.86 21.01 11.54
C TYR A 97 -9.66 21.05 12.47
N LEU A 98 -9.90 20.89 13.78
CA LEU A 98 -8.85 20.66 14.77
C LEU A 98 -9.02 19.25 15.34
N PHE A 99 -7.93 18.49 15.37
CA PHE A 99 -7.86 17.14 15.94
C PHE A 99 -6.87 17.10 17.11
N ASN A 100 -7.06 16.08 17.95
CA ASN A 100 -6.04 15.63 18.89
C ASN A 100 -5.36 14.40 18.30
N ARG A 101 -4.04 14.29 18.48
CA ARG A 101 -3.22 13.14 18.06
C ARG A 101 -3.83 11.78 18.40
N THR A 102 -4.54 11.64 19.51
CA THR A 102 -5.06 10.34 19.98
C THR A 102 -6.48 10.01 19.52
N ASN A 103 -7.18 10.95 18.86
CA ASN A 103 -8.58 10.78 18.49
C ASN A 103 -8.83 11.23 17.04
N PRO A 104 -9.33 10.35 16.16
CA PRO A 104 -9.67 10.73 14.78
C PRO A 104 -10.87 11.67 14.69
N ASN A 105 -11.69 11.80 15.73
CA ASN A 105 -12.80 12.75 15.70
C ASN A 105 -12.28 14.17 15.95
N PRO A 106 -12.74 15.16 15.16
CA PRO A 106 -12.33 16.53 15.37
C PRO A 106 -12.76 17.01 16.75
N LEU A 107 -11.85 17.65 17.48
CA LEU A 107 -12.16 18.42 18.69
C LEU A 107 -13.19 19.49 18.38
N TRP A 108 -13.06 20.11 17.21
CA TRP A 108 -14.06 21.00 16.64
C TRP A 108 -13.83 21.24 15.15
N SER A 109 -14.83 21.85 14.50
CA SER A 109 -14.69 22.42 13.16
C SER A 109 -15.22 23.86 13.10
N TYR A 110 -14.78 24.63 12.11
CA TYR A 110 -15.21 26.01 11.85
C TYR A 110 -15.52 26.18 10.35
N LEU A 111 -16.72 26.67 10.02
CA LEU A 111 -17.19 26.85 8.64
C LEU A 111 -16.72 28.21 8.07
N THR A 112 -15.99 28.15 6.96
CA THR A 112 -15.63 29.30 6.11
C THR A 112 -16.62 29.43 4.95
N LEU A 113 -16.51 30.51 4.18
CA LEU A 113 -17.47 30.83 3.12
C LEU A 113 -17.01 30.40 1.73
N ASP A 114 -15.73 30.05 1.61
CA ASP A 114 -15.06 29.62 0.39
C ASP A 114 -13.83 28.77 0.74
N ASP A 115 -13.11 28.33 -0.30
CA ASP A 115 -11.93 27.48 -0.24
C ASP A 115 -10.84 28.05 0.70
N ILE A 116 -10.19 27.16 1.45
CA ILE A 116 -9.15 27.52 2.41
C ILE A 116 -7.80 27.16 1.80
N ASN A 117 -7.05 28.17 1.38
CA ASN A 117 -5.78 27.97 0.68
C ASN A 117 -4.64 27.51 1.60
N SER A 118 -4.67 27.91 2.87
CA SER A 118 -3.62 27.55 3.83
C SER A 118 -4.13 27.58 5.25
N VAL A 119 -3.75 26.56 6.03
CA VAL A 119 -3.99 26.50 7.48
C VAL A 119 -2.69 26.16 8.21
N VAL A 120 -2.42 26.87 9.29
CA VAL A 120 -1.22 26.68 10.12
C VAL A 120 -1.57 26.72 11.60
N ILE A 121 -0.90 25.87 12.40
CA ILE A 121 -1.00 25.89 13.87
C ILE A 121 0.36 26.29 14.46
N SER A 122 0.35 27.09 15.53
CA SER A 122 1.58 27.43 16.25
C SER A 122 2.22 26.20 16.89
N ALA A 123 3.54 26.23 17.08
CA ALA A 123 4.30 25.11 17.65
C ALA A 123 3.76 24.64 19.02
N ASN A 124 3.30 25.58 19.86
CA ASN A 124 2.66 25.28 21.15
C ASN A 124 1.22 24.72 21.04
N GLY A 125 0.67 24.62 19.83
CA GLY A 125 -0.66 24.12 19.55
C GLY A 125 -1.81 25.07 19.91
N GLU A 126 -1.56 26.32 20.32
CA GLU A 126 -2.61 27.19 20.86
C GLU A 126 -3.33 28.05 19.81
N THR A 127 -2.62 28.51 18.79
CA THR A 127 -3.12 29.50 17.83
C THR A 127 -3.17 28.89 16.46
N ILE A 128 -4.30 29.07 15.78
CA ILE A 128 -4.55 28.52 14.45
C ILE A 128 -4.88 29.68 13.54
N VAL A 129 -4.24 29.72 12.38
CA VAL A 129 -4.48 30.74 11.35
C VAL A 129 -4.89 30.02 10.07
N ALA A 130 -5.97 30.48 9.47
CA ALA A 130 -6.40 30.03 8.17
C ALA A 130 -6.64 31.22 7.25
N VAL A 131 -6.36 31.04 5.97
CA VAL A 131 -6.59 32.03 4.92
C VAL A 131 -7.42 31.42 3.80
N SER A 132 -8.34 32.21 3.26
CA SER A 132 -9.37 31.72 2.34
C SER A 132 -9.59 32.64 1.15
N ASP A 133 -10.11 32.05 0.07
CA ASP A 133 -10.70 32.73 -1.09
C ASP A 133 -11.93 33.54 -0.72
N ASP A 134 -12.43 33.41 0.52
CA ASP A 134 -13.47 34.31 0.98
C ASP A 134 -13.00 35.74 1.31
N ASN A 135 -11.71 36.04 1.08
CA ASN A 135 -10.98 37.26 1.42
C ASN A 135 -10.69 37.45 2.91
N TYR A 136 -10.81 36.40 3.74
CA TYR A 136 -10.52 36.50 5.17
C TYR A 136 -9.25 35.77 5.61
N ILE A 137 -8.61 36.37 6.60
CA ILE A 137 -7.75 35.67 7.56
C ILE A 137 -8.63 35.34 8.77
N TYR A 138 -8.63 34.08 9.18
CA TYR A 138 -9.26 33.60 10.41
C TYR A 138 -8.19 33.28 11.45
N VAL A 139 -8.31 33.84 12.65
CA VAL A 139 -7.44 33.51 13.77
C VAL A 139 -8.28 32.89 14.88
N LEU A 140 -7.99 31.62 15.17
CA LEU A 140 -8.75 30.75 16.04
C LEU A 140 -7.89 30.31 17.23
N ASN A 141 -8.54 29.89 18.31
CA ASN A 141 -7.88 29.35 19.49
C ASN A 141 -8.17 27.85 19.63
N ARG A 142 -7.17 27.05 19.98
CA ARG A 142 -7.32 25.62 20.26
C ARG A 142 -8.50 25.28 21.18
N SER A 143 -8.69 26.05 22.25
CA SER A 143 -9.69 25.76 23.29
C SER A 143 -11.13 26.12 22.91
N SER A 144 -11.37 26.80 21.78
CA SER A 144 -12.70 27.26 21.41
C SER A 144 -12.89 27.37 19.91
N GLN A 145 -14.08 26.99 19.44
CA GLN A 145 -14.54 27.24 18.07
C GLN A 145 -14.68 28.74 17.73
N SER A 146 -14.66 29.63 18.74
CA SER A 146 -14.77 31.06 18.52
C SER A 146 -13.48 31.65 17.95
N GLN A 147 -13.63 32.47 16.92
CA GLN A 147 -12.59 33.36 16.42
C GLN A 147 -12.06 34.26 17.53
N LEU A 148 -10.73 34.37 17.62
CA LEU A 148 -10.08 35.47 18.33
C LEU A 148 -10.35 36.77 17.57
N TRP A 149 -10.17 36.72 16.25
CA TRP A 149 -10.56 37.77 15.30
C TRP A 149 -10.45 37.26 13.88
N ASN A 150 -10.96 38.06 12.94
CA ASN A 150 -10.72 37.92 11.52
C ASN A 150 -10.28 39.28 10.93
N TYR A 151 -9.66 39.22 9.75
CA TYR A 151 -9.30 40.39 8.95
C TYR A 151 -9.70 40.13 7.51
N THR A 152 -10.13 41.17 6.79
CA THR A 152 -10.54 41.05 5.39
C THR A 152 -9.80 42.03 4.49
N SER A 153 -9.42 41.55 3.31
CA SER A 153 -8.83 42.31 2.20
C SER A 153 -9.81 42.40 1.02
N THR A 154 -9.37 43.05 -0.05
CA THR A 154 -10.11 43.13 -1.32
C THR A 154 -10.04 41.86 -2.18
N TYR A 155 -9.02 41.03 -1.96
CA TYR A 155 -8.74 39.83 -2.76
C TYR A 155 -8.25 38.68 -1.87
N ASP A 156 -8.29 37.47 -2.42
CA ASP A 156 -8.02 36.22 -1.73
C ASP A 156 -6.69 36.21 -0.99
N PHE A 157 -6.67 35.55 0.17
CA PHE A 157 -5.42 35.26 0.87
C PHE A 157 -4.92 33.86 0.48
N GLN A 158 -3.69 33.77 0.00
CA GLN A 158 -3.13 32.54 -0.57
C GLN A 158 -2.29 31.75 0.41
N CYS A 159 -1.55 32.43 1.29
CA CYS A 159 -0.65 31.76 2.22
C CYS A 159 -0.59 32.49 3.57
N ALA A 160 -0.39 31.72 4.64
CA ALA A 160 -0.18 32.23 5.98
C ALA A 160 0.95 31.50 6.70
N SER A 161 1.59 32.17 7.63
CA SER A 161 2.60 31.58 8.51
C SER A 161 2.53 32.21 9.90
N ILE A 162 2.98 31.48 10.92
CA ILE A 162 2.88 31.88 12.33
C ILE A 162 4.17 31.53 13.08
N SER A 163 4.60 32.39 14.00
CA SER A 163 5.76 32.11 14.86
C SER A 163 5.50 30.92 15.80
N SER A 164 6.56 30.30 16.33
CA SER A 164 6.43 29.14 17.23
C SER A 164 5.61 29.45 18.50
N THR A 165 5.72 30.69 19.00
CA THR A 165 4.93 31.17 20.15
C THR A 165 3.46 31.41 19.82
N GLY A 166 3.13 31.57 18.53
CA GLY A 166 1.80 32.00 18.08
C GLY A 166 1.57 33.51 18.13
N GLU A 167 2.56 34.30 18.56
CA GLU A 167 2.41 35.76 18.79
C GLU A 167 2.43 36.60 17.50
N TYR A 168 3.09 36.11 16.45
CA TYR A 168 3.29 36.84 15.20
C TYR A 168 2.71 36.08 14.02
N ILE A 169 1.89 36.75 13.22
CA ILE A 169 1.16 36.16 12.11
C ILE A 169 1.49 36.95 10.85
N VAL A 170 1.78 36.24 9.76
CA VAL A 170 1.98 36.84 8.44
C VAL A 170 1.08 36.18 7.41
N ALA A 171 0.65 36.96 6.43
CA ALA A 171 -0.19 36.49 5.33
C ALA A 171 0.18 37.16 4.00
N GLY A 172 0.05 36.41 2.91
CA GLY A 172 0.17 36.89 1.54
C GLY A 172 -1.16 36.83 0.80
N SER A 173 -1.44 37.84 -0.02
CA SER A 173 -2.71 37.97 -0.76
C SER A 173 -2.49 38.23 -2.25
N LEU A 174 -3.53 37.93 -3.04
CA LEU A 174 -3.68 38.32 -4.45
C LEU A 174 -3.92 39.83 -4.64
N ASP A 175 -4.02 40.61 -3.56
CA ASP A 175 -3.99 42.08 -3.63
C ASP A 175 -2.56 42.67 -3.76
N ASN A 176 -1.59 41.79 -4.01
CA ASN A 176 -0.15 42.09 -4.09
C ASN A 176 0.41 42.66 -2.78
N ARG A 177 -0.09 42.21 -1.61
CA ARG A 177 0.45 42.63 -0.31
C ARG A 177 0.87 41.49 0.59
N VAL A 178 1.92 41.80 1.35
CA VAL A 178 2.33 41.07 2.55
C VAL A 178 1.74 41.78 3.76
N TYR A 179 1.13 41.02 4.67
CA TYR A 179 0.54 41.53 5.91
C TYR A 179 1.25 40.94 7.13
N PHE A 180 1.41 41.74 8.18
CA PHE A 180 1.95 41.32 9.47
C PHE A 180 1.06 41.77 10.62
N PHE A 181 0.76 40.85 11.54
CA PHE A 181 -0.13 41.04 12.67
C PHE A 181 0.51 40.55 13.96
N TYR A 182 0.13 41.18 15.07
CA TYR A 182 0.22 40.54 16.37
C TYR A 182 -1.01 39.67 16.60
N ARG A 183 -0.83 38.54 17.29
CA ARG A 183 -1.88 37.56 17.60
C ARG A 183 -3.14 38.16 18.20
N ASN A 184 -3.03 39.24 18.98
CA ASN A 184 -4.15 39.79 19.74
C ASN A 184 -4.78 41.02 19.06
N THR A 185 -4.42 41.32 17.81
CA THR A 185 -4.91 42.50 17.07
C THR A 185 -5.38 42.11 15.67
N SER A 186 -6.59 42.50 15.30
CA SER A 186 -7.13 42.32 13.95
C SER A 186 -6.62 43.35 12.93
N THR A 187 -5.91 44.39 13.39
CA THR A 187 -5.32 45.40 12.51
C THR A 187 -3.90 45.01 12.14
N PRO A 188 -3.50 45.05 10.86
CA PRO A 188 -2.13 44.79 10.47
C PRO A 188 -1.23 45.85 11.11
N GLN A 189 -0.18 45.40 11.78
CA GLN A 189 0.84 46.30 12.33
C GLN A 189 1.57 47.01 11.19
N TRP A 190 1.77 46.29 10.09
CA TRP A 190 2.12 46.86 8.80
C TRP A 190 1.68 45.94 7.67
N ASN A 191 1.67 46.49 6.47
CA ASN A 191 1.61 45.73 5.23
C ASN A 191 2.57 46.35 4.21
N TYR A 192 2.98 45.57 3.22
CA TYR A 192 3.88 46.00 2.16
C TYR A 192 3.31 45.64 0.79
N GLN A 193 3.31 46.59 -0.14
CA GLN A 193 2.80 46.44 -1.50
C GLN A 193 3.93 45.97 -2.43
N THR A 194 3.77 44.77 -3.00
CA THR A 194 4.61 44.23 -4.08
C THR A 194 4.02 44.57 -5.45
N LEU A 195 4.70 44.14 -6.52
CA LEU A 195 4.24 44.37 -7.90
C LEU A 195 3.41 43.21 -8.45
N GLY A 196 3.35 42.08 -7.75
CA GLY A 196 2.54 40.92 -8.11
C GLY A 196 2.05 40.14 -6.88
N ASN A 197 1.25 39.10 -7.15
CA ASN A 197 0.57 38.30 -6.13
C ASN A 197 1.57 37.67 -5.16
N ILE A 198 1.19 37.46 -3.90
CA ILE A 198 2.03 36.73 -2.94
C ILE A 198 1.55 35.28 -2.86
N TYR A 199 2.41 34.34 -3.24
CA TYR A 199 2.07 32.92 -3.30
C TYR A 199 2.65 32.09 -2.15
N THR A 200 3.71 32.56 -1.52
CA THR A 200 4.36 31.85 -0.43
C THR A 200 4.93 32.82 0.57
N ILE A 201 4.88 32.45 1.85
CA ILE A 201 5.38 33.24 2.96
C ILE A 201 5.88 32.35 4.08
N ALA A 202 6.96 32.73 4.73
CA ALA A 202 7.48 32.05 5.92
C ALA A 202 7.99 33.05 6.95
N ILE A 203 7.84 32.70 8.23
CA ILE A 203 8.33 33.48 9.37
C ILE A 203 9.27 32.62 10.24
N SER A 204 10.34 33.19 10.78
CA SER A 204 11.23 32.50 11.71
C SER A 204 10.52 32.11 13.00
N ALA A 205 11.03 31.09 13.69
CA ALA A 205 10.42 30.54 14.92
C ALA A 205 10.24 31.61 16.01
N ASP A 206 11.22 32.53 16.10
CA ASP A 206 11.19 33.67 17.02
C ASP A 206 10.31 34.84 16.55
N GLY A 207 9.77 34.78 15.33
CA GLY A 207 8.93 35.80 14.72
C GLY A 207 9.66 37.03 14.19
N GLN A 208 10.99 37.07 14.24
CA GLN A 208 11.74 38.28 13.92
C GLN A 208 11.92 38.53 12.43
N TYR A 209 11.91 37.48 11.61
CA TYR A 209 12.28 37.55 10.20
C TYR A 209 11.21 36.89 9.33
N ILE A 210 10.93 37.53 8.20
CA ILE A 210 9.85 37.13 7.30
C ILE A 210 10.41 37.12 5.89
N VAL A 211 10.07 36.08 5.12
CA VAL A 211 10.33 36.01 3.68
C VAL A 211 9.01 35.83 2.95
N ALA A 212 8.83 36.57 1.85
CA ALA A 212 7.68 36.44 0.96
C ALA A 212 8.15 36.23 -0.48
N GLY A 213 7.49 35.32 -1.19
CA GLY A 213 7.70 35.06 -2.61
C GLY A 213 6.52 35.57 -3.44
N SER A 214 6.83 36.29 -4.52
CA SER A 214 5.82 36.93 -5.37
C SER A 214 5.84 36.44 -6.82
N ASP A 215 4.70 36.64 -7.50
CA ASP A 215 4.55 36.50 -8.95
C ASP A 215 5.36 37.49 -9.77
N ASP A 216 5.77 38.61 -9.17
CA ASP A 216 6.64 39.58 -9.83
C ASP A 216 8.10 39.12 -9.93
N SER A 217 8.36 37.83 -9.68
CA SER A 217 9.66 37.18 -9.66
C SER A 217 10.61 37.72 -8.57
N ASN A 218 10.10 38.38 -7.53
CA ASN A 218 10.93 38.81 -6.40
C ASN A 218 10.72 37.95 -5.15
N ILE A 219 11.81 37.83 -4.41
CA ILE A 219 11.84 37.50 -2.99
C ILE A 219 11.91 38.82 -2.21
N TYR A 220 11.08 38.94 -1.18
CA TYR A 220 11.12 40.06 -0.24
C TYR A 220 11.44 39.55 1.16
N PHE A 221 12.47 40.12 1.79
CA PHE A 221 12.90 39.74 3.13
C PHE A 221 12.73 40.90 4.09
N PHE A 222 12.09 40.67 5.24
CA PHE A 222 11.74 41.69 6.22
C PHE A 222 12.29 41.33 7.60
N HIS A 223 12.58 42.36 8.38
CA HIS A 223 12.56 42.25 9.84
C HIS A 223 11.18 42.69 10.33
N GLN A 224 10.62 42.01 11.32
CA GLN A 224 9.24 42.24 11.78
C GLN A 224 8.93 43.68 12.22
N SER A 225 9.96 44.45 12.59
CA SER A 225 9.79 45.84 13.05
C SER A 225 9.77 46.86 11.91
N ASN A 226 9.90 46.44 10.65
CA ASN A 226 10.00 47.31 9.49
C ASN A 226 9.03 46.86 8.40
N SER A 227 8.22 47.80 7.90
CA SER A 227 7.29 47.54 6.80
C SER A 227 7.97 47.44 5.44
N ASN A 228 9.19 47.97 5.30
CA ASN A 228 9.96 47.85 4.05
C ASN A 228 10.89 46.63 4.10
N PRO A 229 11.11 45.95 2.96
CA PRO A 229 12.06 44.86 2.88
C PRO A 229 13.45 45.33 3.31
N THR A 230 14.11 44.55 4.16
CA THR A 230 15.54 44.69 4.46
C THR A 230 16.35 44.49 3.19
N TRP A 231 15.93 43.55 2.34
CA TRP A 231 16.43 43.36 0.99
C TRP A 231 15.39 42.64 0.12
N SER A 232 15.60 42.67 -1.19
CA SER A 232 14.87 41.88 -2.18
C SER A 232 15.83 41.29 -3.23
N PHE A 233 15.39 40.23 -3.92
CA PHE A 233 16.16 39.58 -4.97
C PHE A 233 15.22 39.11 -6.11
N VAL A 234 15.60 39.38 -7.36
CA VAL A 234 14.86 38.94 -8.56
C VAL A 234 15.35 37.55 -8.96
N THR A 235 14.49 36.54 -8.87
CA THR A 235 14.81 35.14 -9.21
C THR A 235 14.70 34.86 -10.71
N GLY A 236 13.97 35.69 -11.46
CA GLY A 236 13.72 35.51 -12.90
C GLY A 236 12.41 34.80 -13.26
N ALA A 237 11.77 34.16 -12.29
CA ALA A 237 10.47 33.50 -12.43
C ALA A 237 9.66 33.59 -11.13
N THR A 238 8.34 33.41 -11.22
CA THR A 238 7.42 33.40 -10.08
C THR A 238 7.93 32.52 -8.94
N VAL A 239 7.99 33.09 -7.74
CA VAL A 239 8.42 32.38 -6.53
C VAL A 239 7.25 31.61 -5.95
N ARG A 240 7.36 30.28 -5.88
CA ARG A 240 6.30 29.38 -5.37
C ARG A 240 6.58 28.80 -4.00
N ALA A 241 7.85 28.70 -3.61
CA ALA A 241 8.24 28.06 -2.37
C ALA A 241 9.23 28.93 -1.59
N THR A 242 8.95 29.18 -0.31
CA THR A 242 9.87 29.86 0.62
C THR A 242 9.91 29.12 1.95
N ALA A 243 11.09 29.03 2.54
CA ALA A 243 11.30 28.52 3.89
C ALA A 243 12.42 29.29 4.59
N ILE A 244 12.36 29.38 5.92
CA ILE A 244 13.31 30.13 6.74
C ILE A 244 13.71 29.32 7.97
N SER A 245 15.00 29.32 8.33
CA SER A 245 15.49 28.63 9.52
C SER A 245 14.90 29.22 10.82
N GLY A 246 14.92 28.46 11.91
CA GLY A 246 14.29 28.86 13.17
C GLY A 246 14.83 30.18 13.74
N ASP A 247 16.11 30.44 13.55
CA ASP A 247 16.80 31.69 13.94
C ASP A 247 16.76 32.80 12.86
N GLY A 248 16.11 32.53 11.72
CA GLY A 248 16.03 33.42 10.58
C GLY A 248 17.33 33.60 9.81
N GLN A 249 18.37 32.81 10.06
CA GLN A 249 19.70 32.98 9.48
C GLN A 249 19.78 32.54 8.02
N TYR A 250 19.05 31.51 7.63
CA TYR A 250 19.05 30.95 6.28
C TYR A 250 17.64 30.98 5.67
N ILE A 251 17.58 31.31 4.38
CA ILE A 251 16.34 31.39 3.61
C ILE A 251 16.50 30.52 2.36
N ALA A 252 15.60 29.55 2.18
CA ALA A 252 15.56 28.68 1.01
C ALA A 252 14.37 29.06 0.14
N VAL A 253 14.57 29.12 -1.18
CA VAL A 253 13.55 29.56 -2.14
C VAL A 253 13.52 28.65 -3.36
N GLY A 254 12.33 28.34 -3.86
CA GLY A 254 12.09 27.68 -5.15
C GLY A 254 11.11 28.47 -6.02
N ASN A 255 11.29 28.42 -7.33
CA ASN A 255 10.50 29.16 -8.33
C ASN A 255 10.05 28.24 -9.50
N ASN A 256 9.27 28.82 -10.41
CA ASN A 256 8.75 28.14 -11.62
C ASN A 256 9.77 27.98 -12.77
N ASP A 257 11.04 28.35 -12.59
CA ASP A 257 12.08 27.99 -13.57
C ASP A 257 12.92 26.79 -13.10
N GLY A 258 12.53 26.21 -11.96
CA GLY A 258 13.23 25.09 -11.34
C GLY A 258 14.47 25.51 -10.54
N THR A 259 14.76 26.79 -10.37
CA THR A 259 15.92 27.23 -9.59
C THR A 259 15.62 27.26 -8.10
N ILE A 260 16.46 26.55 -7.36
CA ILE A 260 16.53 26.57 -5.90
C ILE A 260 17.61 27.56 -5.50
N TYR A 261 17.30 28.47 -4.58
CA TYR A 261 18.25 29.43 -4.02
C TYR A 261 18.38 29.24 -2.52
N LEU A 262 19.58 29.43 -1.99
CA LEU A 262 19.82 29.63 -0.56
C LEU A 262 20.43 31.01 -0.33
N PHE A 263 19.88 31.75 0.63
CA PHE A 263 20.41 33.02 1.08
C PHE A 263 20.82 32.95 2.54
N ASN A 264 21.83 33.73 2.87
CA ASN A 264 22.09 34.16 4.23
C ASN A 264 21.33 35.46 4.49
N ARG A 265 20.65 35.56 5.64
CA ARG A 265 19.91 36.76 6.06
C ARG A 265 20.65 38.08 5.83
N THR A 266 21.97 38.12 6.00
CA THR A 266 22.76 39.35 5.92
C THR A 266 23.06 39.80 4.49
N SER A 267 22.69 39.02 3.46
CA SER A 267 22.96 39.35 2.06
C SER A 267 21.76 39.11 1.16
N SER A 268 21.59 39.99 0.17
CA SER A 268 20.64 39.81 -0.93
C SER A 268 21.20 38.95 -2.07
N THR A 269 22.45 38.50 -1.98
CA THR A 269 23.07 37.58 -2.94
C THR A 269 22.89 36.14 -2.45
N PRO A 270 22.48 35.20 -3.31
CA PRO A 270 22.41 33.81 -2.90
C PRO A 270 23.80 33.30 -2.51
N GLU A 271 23.87 32.56 -1.40
CA GLU A 271 25.05 31.77 -1.02
C GLU A 271 25.32 30.73 -2.11
N TRP A 272 24.24 30.16 -2.65
CA TRP A 272 24.27 29.34 -3.85
C TRP A 272 22.90 29.22 -4.51
N SER A 273 22.91 28.74 -5.75
CA SER A 273 21.72 28.28 -6.46
C SER A 273 21.93 26.92 -7.12
N TYR A 274 20.84 26.21 -7.40
CA TYR A 274 20.82 24.93 -8.11
C TYR A 274 19.64 24.90 -9.09
N ALA A 275 19.87 24.51 -10.33
CA ALA A 275 18.82 24.35 -11.33
C ALA A 275 18.28 22.92 -11.31
N ALA A 276 17.08 22.74 -10.75
CA ALA A 276 16.31 21.51 -10.86
C ALA A 276 15.71 21.36 -12.27
N SER A 277 15.15 20.19 -12.56
CA SER A 277 14.70 19.85 -13.91
C SER A 277 13.34 20.45 -14.29
N ASP A 278 12.56 20.95 -13.33
CA ASP A 278 11.22 21.54 -13.51
C ASP A 278 10.84 22.40 -12.28
N ASP A 279 9.64 23.00 -12.27
CA ASP A 279 9.07 23.86 -11.21
C ASP A 279 9.37 23.32 -9.80
N VAL A 280 9.96 24.16 -8.94
CA VAL A 280 10.13 23.86 -7.52
C VAL A 280 9.01 24.55 -6.74
N ARG A 281 7.97 23.78 -6.42
CA ARG A 281 6.75 24.30 -5.77
C ARG A 281 6.71 24.15 -4.26
N THR A 282 7.61 23.38 -3.68
CA THR A 282 7.65 23.16 -2.23
C THR A 282 9.08 23.06 -1.74
N ILE A 283 9.36 23.66 -0.58
CA ILE A 283 10.68 23.68 0.04
C ILE A 283 10.54 23.74 1.56
N SER A 284 11.45 23.08 2.26
CA SER A 284 11.49 23.09 3.72
C SER A 284 12.94 23.09 4.22
N ILE A 285 13.18 23.67 5.40
CA ILE A 285 14.50 23.85 6.00
C ILE A 285 14.49 23.46 7.47
N SER A 286 15.54 22.78 7.95
CA SER A 286 15.69 22.45 9.36
C SER A 286 15.82 23.71 10.23
N ALA A 287 15.50 23.60 11.53
CA ALA A 287 15.52 24.75 12.43
C ALA A 287 16.91 25.38 12.56
N ASP A 288 17.97 24.58 12.43
CA ASP A 288 19.37 25.03 12.42
C ASP A 288 19.87 25.53 11.05
N GLY A 289 19.03 25.45 10.01
CA GLY A 289 19.35 25.88 8.65
C GLY A 289 20.22 24.93 7.84
N ARG A 290 20.69 23.81 8.42
CA ARG A 290 21.72 22.96 7.79
C ARG A 290 21.20 22.03 6.72
N SER A 291 19.94 21.65 6.80
CA SER A 291 19.28 20.68 5.92
C SER A 291 18.16 21.36 5.15
N ILE A 292 18.20 21.28 3.83
CA ILE A 292 17.18 21.86 2.95
C ILE A 292 16.62 20.75 2.07
N VAL A 293 15.30 20.59 2.04
CA VAL A 293 14.62 19.67 1.12
C VAL A 293 13.71 20.46 0.18
N ALA A 294 13.73 20.10 -1.10
CA ALA A 294 12.90 20.71 -2.13
C ALA A 294 12.18 19.62 -2.94
N GLY A 295 10.91 19.86 -3.26
CA GLY A 295 10.11 19.02 -4.14
C GLY A 295 9.90 19.70 -5.49
N SER A 296 10.08 18.94 -6.57
CA SER A 296 9.97 19.39 -7.95
C SER A 296 8.82 18.70 -8.67
N TYR A 297 8.30 19.38 -9.69
CA TYR A 297 7.35 18.81 -10.65
C TYR A 297 8.01 17.88 -11.67
N SER A 298 9.33 17.70 -11.59
CA SER A 298 10.08 16.70 -12.34
C SER A 298 10.11 15.32 -11.66
N ASP A 299 9.15 15.02 -10.80
CA ASP A 299 9.08 13.79 -9.99
C ASP A 299 10.34 13.58 -9.11
N MET A 300 10.91 14.66 -8.57
CA MET A 300 12.18 14.62 -7.83
C MET A 300 12.09 15.34 -6.50
N ILE A 301 12.66 14.71 -5.48
CA ILE A 301 12.98 15.31 -4.18
C ILE A 301 14.48 15.56 -4.14
N TYR A 302 14.89 16.78 -3.81
CA TYR A 302 16.29 17.19 -3.69
C TYR A 302 16.60 17.51 -2.22
N MET A 303 17.72 17.02 -1.73
CA MET A 303 18.21 17.35 -0.39
C MET A 303 19.56 18.05 -0.48
N PHE A 304 19.74 19.15 0.23
CA PHE A 304 20.98 19.92 0.25
C PHE A 304 21.49 20.10 1.67
N ASN A 305 22.80 20.34 1.76
CA ASN A 305 23.40 20.97 2.93
C ASN A 305 23.54 22.47 2.68
N GLN A 306 23.39 23.30 3.71
CA GLN A 306 23.56 24.75 3.58
C GLN A 306 24.87 25.22 2.91
N ASN A 307 25.94 24.42 2.96
CA ASN A 307 27.26 24.80 2.47
C ASN A 307 27.53 24.41 1.00
N SER A 308 26.56 23.86 0.28
CA SER A 308 26.77 23.30 -1.06
C SER A 308 25.53 23.41 -1.95
N SER A 309 25.73 23.86 -3.19
CA SER A 309 24.72 23.79 -4.26
C SER A 309 24.52 22.38 -4.83
N ILE A 310 25.38 21.43 -4.48
CA ILE A 310 25.26 20.05 -4.94
C ILE A 310 24.33 19.31 -3.98
N PRO A 311 23.24 18.67 -4.48
CA PRO A 311 22.37 17.86 -3.64
C PRO A 311 23.18 16.77 -2.91
N LEU A 312 22.93 16.60 -1.61
CA LEU A 312 23.40 15.46 -0.82
C LEU A 312 22.89 14.15 -1.41
N TRP A 313 21.64 14.16 -1.88
CA TRP A 313 21.00 13.11 -2.65
C TRP A 313 19.80 13.67 -3.40
N THR A 314 19.33 12.89 -4.36
CA THR A 314 18.07 13.10 -5.07
C THR A 314 17.27 11.81 -5.01
N TYR A 315 15.95 11.91 -4.87
CA TYR A 315 15.05 10.78 -4.81
C TYR A 315 13.99 10.93 -5.90
N SER A 316 13.88 9.94 -6.79
CA SER A 316 12.89 9.92 -7.87
C SER A 316 11.58 9.34 -7.34
N THR A 317 10.49 10.03 -7.59
CA THR A 317 9.11 9.59 -7.32
C THR A 317 8.41 9.21 -8.62
N GLU A 318 7.15 8.78 -8.56
CA GLU A 318 6.36 8.40 -9.75
C GLU A 318 5.39 9.51 -10.18
N GLY A 319 5.44 10.67 -9.52
CA GLY A 319 4.65 11.84 -9.86
C GLY A 319 5.15 13.11 -9.17
N ASN A 320 4.58 14.24 -9.61
CA ASN A 320 4.95 15.58 -9.17
C ASN A 320 4.86 15.70 -7.65
N ILE A 321 5.85 16.37 -7.03
CA ILE A 321 5.84 16.62 -5.59
C ILE A 321 5.08 17.91 -5.28
N TYR A 322 4.01 17.80 -4.50
CA TYR A 322 3.19 18.94 -4.09
C TYR A 322 3.60 19.48 -2.71
N SER A 323 4.03 18.61 -1.80
CA SER A 323 4.44 19.02 -0.45
C SER A 323 5.66 18.27 0.05
N VAL A 324 6.61 18.98 0.65
CA VAL A 324 7.71 18.42 1.44
C VAL A 324 7.75 19.04 2.83
N ALA A 325 8.17 18.26 3.82
CA ALA A 325 8.41 18.72 5.19
C ALA A 325 9.69 18.08 5.74
N ILE A 326 10.40 18.81 6.61
CA ILE A 326 11.58 18.31 7.33
C ILE A 326 11.44 18.59 8.82
N SER A 327 11.90 17.66 9.66
CA SER A 327 11.94 17.86 11.11
C SER A 327 12.95 18.94 11.50
N ALA A 328 12.78 19.52 12.70
CA ALA A 328 13.62 20.62 13.17
C ALA A 328 15.10 20.23 13.30
N ASP A 329 15.38 18.96 13.62
CA ASP A 329 16.73 18.38 13.67
C ASP A 329 17.27 17.94 12.30
N GLY A 330 16.45 17.99 11.25
CA GLY A 330 16.81 17.61 9.90
C GLY A 330 16.89 16.09 9.67
N GLU A 331 16.49 15.24 10.62
CA GLU A 331 16.66 13.79 10.54
C GLU A 331 15.52 13.08 9.78
N CYS A 332 14.31 13.62 9.83
CA CYS A 332 13.11 13.05 9.21
C CYS A 332 12.58 13.98 8.11
N ILE A 333 12.30 13.41 6.95
CA ILE A 333 11.77 14.09 5.77
C ILE A 333 10.50 13.37 5.35
N ALA A 334 9.44 14.13 5.07
CA ALA A 334 8.22 13.60 4.47
C ALA A 334 7.93 14.33 3.15
N ALA A 335 7.45 13.60 2.15
CA ALA A 335 7.05 14.15 0.87
C ALA A 335 5.85 13.40 0.28
N GLY A 336 5.08 14.07 -0.58
CA GLY A 336 3.93 13.49 -1.27
C GLY A 336 3.43 14.42 -2.37
N GLY A 337 2.64 13.83 -3.28
CA GLY A 337 2.09 14.54 -4.42
C GLY A 337 1.21 13.63 -5.28
N ALA A 338 1.39 13.68 -6.60
CA ALA A 338 0.47 13.11 -7.59
C ALA A 338 0.53 11.58 -7.78
N ASP A 339 1.39 10.89 -7.02
CA ASP A 339 1.53 9.42 -7.07
C ASP A 339 0.90 8.73 -5.85
N ASP A 340 0.04 9.47 -5.12
CA ASP A 340 -0.74 9.02 -3.96
C ASP A 340 0.10 8.46 -2.80
N THR A 341 1.43 8.63 -2.88
CA THR A 341 2.41 7.98 -2.02
C THR A 341 3.03 8.97 -1.04
N ILE A 342 3.05 8.59 0.25
CA ILE A 342 3.84 9.31 1.24
C ILE A 342 5.24 8.70 1.32
N TYR A 343 6.23 9.52 1.01
CA TYR A 343 7.64 9.20 1.17
C TYR A 343 8.11 9.67 2.53
N ILE A 344 8.53 8.75 3.41
CA ILE A 344 9.23 9.10 4.66
C ILE A 344 10.68 8.68 4.56
N LEU A 345 11.56 9.66 4.46
CA LEU A 345 12.99 9.49 4.25
C LEU A 345 13.77 10.01 5.45
N ASN A 346 14.97 9.48 5.67
CA ASN A 346 15.93 10.09 6.57
C ASN A 346 16.76 11.14 5.82
N LYS A 347 17.59 11.90 6.55
CA LYS A 347 18.50 12.90 5.98
C LYS A 347 19.49 12.38 4.92
N TYR A 348 19.63 11.07 4.77
CA TYR A 348 20.49 10.42 3.78
C TYR A 348 19.72 9.81 2.59
N GLY A 349 18.41 10.06 2.52
CA GLY A 349 17.55 9.60 1.42
C GLY A 349 17.13 8.13 1.53
N ALA A 350 17.39 7.48 2.67
CA ALA A 350 16.91 6.13 2.92
C ALA A 350 15.51 6.17 3.56
N PRO A 351 14.57 5.30 3.13
CA PRO A 351 13.26 5.21 3.76
C PRO A 351 13.37 4.91 5.26
N LEU A 352 12.67 5.68 6.11
CA LEU A 352 12.60 5.44 7.56
C LEU A 352 11.66 4.28 7.91
N ALA A 353 10.67 4.02 7.07
CA ALA A 353 9.75 2.91 7.25
C ALA A 353 10.44 1.58 6.95
N ARG A 354 10.64 0.75 7.99
CA ARG A 354 10.90 -0.67 7.80
C ARG A 354 9.68 -1.32 7.17
N SER A 355 9.91 -2.21 6.21
CA SER A 355 8.88 -2.99 5.54
C SER A 355 7.95 -3.67 6.56
N TYR A 356 6.73 -3.14 6.69
CA TYR A 356 5.59 -3.96 7.07
C TYR A 356 4.91 -4.36 5.77
N GLN A 357 5.17 -5.58 5.30
CA GLN A 357 4.29 -6.17 4.30
C GLN A 357 2.89 -6.22 4.90
N ASN A 358 1.95 -5.60 4.18
CA ASN A 358 0.53 -5.56 4.50
C ASN A 358 0.05 -6.91 5.05
N SER A 359 -0.52 -6.83 6.24
CA SER A 359 -1.26 -7.90 6.90
C SER A 359 -2.27 -8.57 5.95
N ALA A 360 -2.82 -7.88 4.95
CA ALA A 360 -3.69 -8.49 3.95
C ALA A 360 -3.06 -9.69 3.19
N SER A 361 -1.78 -9.60 2.79
CA SER A 361 -1.10 -10.71 2.08
C SER A 361 -0.79 -11.88 3.01
N PHE A 362 -0.42 -11.59 4.27
CA PHE A 362 -0.18 -12.60 5.30
C PHE A 362 -1.48 -13.30 5.71
N TYR A 363 -2.59 -12.58 5.88
CA TYR A 363 -3.89 -13.14 6.20
C TYR A 363 -4.47 -13.95 5.04
N ILE A 364 -4.34 -13.49 3.78
CA ILE A 364 -4.78 -14.28 2.61
C ILE A 364 -3.90 -15.52 2.46
N SER A 365 -2.58 -15.39 2.60
CA SER A 365 -1.67 -16.54 2.51
C SER A 365 -1.84 -17.52 3.67
N PHE A 366 -2.15 -17.03 4.88
CA PHE A 366 -2.48 -17.84 6.06
C PHE A 366 -3.87 -18.48 5.93
N LEU A 367 -4.88 -17.79 5.39
CA LEU A 367 -6.19 -18.37 5.09
C LEU A 367 -6.10 -19.41 3.98
N VAL A 368 -5.35 -19.14 2.91
CA VAL A 368 -5.10 -20.10 1.84
C VAL A 368 -4.33 -21.31 2.39
N PHE A 369 -3.35 -21.10 3.27
CA PHE A 369 -2.66 -22.17 3.98
C PHE A 369 -3.58 -22.97 4.90
N LEU A 370 -4.46 -22.30 5.66
CA LEU A 370 -5.42 -22.94 6.56
C LEU A 370 -6.50 -23.72 5.77
N VAL A 371 -6.99 -23.16 4.67
CA VAL A 371 -7.94 -23.80 3.76
C VAL A 371 -7.29 -24.98 3.05
N LEU A 372 -6.06 -24.85 2.54
CA LEU A 372 -5.35 -25.94 1.90
C LEU A 372 -5.01 -27.05 2.90
N THR A 373 -4.56 -26.73 4.11
CA THR A 373 -4.30 -27.73 5.16
C THR A 373 -5.58 -28.44 5.60
N ILE A 374 -6.69 -27.72 5.75
CA ILE A 374 -8.02 -28.30 6.03
C ILE A 374 -8.47 -29.19 4.86
N ILE A 375 -8.31 -28.76 3.61
CA ILE A 375 -8.63 -29.55 2.42
C ILE A 375 -7.76 -30.82 2.36
N PHE A 376 -6.46 -30.72 2.65
CA PHE A 376 -5.54 -31.86 2.67
C PHE A 376 -5.76 -32.81 3.86
N LEU A 377 -6.34 -32.34 4.97
CA LEU A 377 -6.74 -33.19 6.11
C LEU A 377 -8.12 -33.84 5.88
N ILE A 378 -9.05 -33.13 5.25
CA ILE A 378 -10.44 -33.59 5.04
C ILE A 378 -10.55 -34.48 3.79
N LEU A 379 -9.88 -34.18 2.68
CA LEU A 379 -9.99 -34.96 1.44
C LEU A 379 -9.62 -36.44 1.60
N PRO A 380 -8.55 -36.83 2.32
CA PRO A 380 -8.26 -38.24 2.56
C PRO A 380 -9.33 -38.92 3.41
N PHE A 381 -9.91 -38.20 4.38
CA PHE A 381 -10.98 -38.71 5.24
C PHE A 381 -12.31 -38.83 4.47
N ALA A 382 -12.60 -37.89 3.58
CA ALA A 382 -13.74 -37.92 2.66
C ALA A 382 -13.59 -39.07 1.65
N PHE A 383 -12.40 -39.27 1.08
CA PHE A 383 -12.15 -40.42 0.19
C PHE A 383 -12.24 -41.75 0.94
N PHE A 384 -11.73 -41.83 2.17
CA PHE A 384 -11.81 -43.05 2.98
C PHE A 384 -13.26 -43.36 3.41
N THR A 385 -14.06 -42.34 3.74
CA THR A 385 -15.48 -42.48 4.07
C THR A 385 -16.32 -42.80 2.83
N ILE A 386 -16.04 -42.20 1.68
CA ILE A 386 -16.68 -42.54 0.40
C ILE A 386 -16.31 -43.96 -0.03
N ASP A 387 -15.06 -44.41 0.15
CA ASP A 387 -14.64 -45.79 -0.15
C ASP A 387 -15.25 -46.80 0.83
N THR A 388 -15.34 -46.49 2.13
CA THR A 388 -16.03 -47.38 3.08
C THR A 388 -17.54 -47.39 2.88
N ILE A 389 -18.17 -46.27 2.51
CA ILE A 389 -19.60 -46.21 2.16
C ILE A 389 -19.85 -46.90 0.82
N SER A 390 -18.95 -46.79 -0.16
CA SER A 390 -19.08 -47.46 -1.47
C SER A 390 -18.91 -48.97 -1.31
N ARG A 391 -17.95 -49.44 -0.51
CA ARG A 391 -17.79 -50.87 -0.16
C ARG A 391 -18.99 -51.40 0.61
N LYS A 392 -19.49 -50.66 1.62
CA LYS A 392 -20.73 -51.04 2.34
C LYS A 392 -21.97 -50.99 1.45
N ARG A 393 -22.06 -50.07 0.48
CA ARG A 393 -23.15 -50.03 -0.51
C ARG A 393 -23.03 -51.18 -1.51
N ALA A 394 -21.83 -51.58 -1.91
CA ALA A 394 -21.60 -52.72 -2.80
C ALA A 394 -21.94 -54.04 -2.11
N GLU A 395 -21.56 -54.20 -0.84
CA GLU A 395 -21.96 -55.35 -0.02
C GLU A 395 -23.47 -55.37 0.22
N ARG A 396 -24.07 -54.24 0.61
CA ARG A 396 -25.54 -54.14 0.77
C ARG A 396 -26.29 -54.38 -0.53
N LYS A 397 -25.77 -53.95 -1.68
CA LYS A 397 -26.35 -54.26 -3.00
C LYS A 397 -26.24 -55.75 -3.29
N LYS A 398 -25.10 -56.40 -3.03
CA LYS A 398 -24.96 -57.86 -3.19
C LYS A 398 -25.93 -58.62 -2.27
N THR A 399 -26.03 -58.24 -1.00
CA THR A 399 -26.94 -58.89 -0.04
C THR A 399 -28.41 -58.60 -0.36
N ALA A 400 -28.75 -57.39 -0.81
CA ALA A 400 -30.11 -57.02 -1.21
C ALA A 400 -30.51 -57.67 -2.54
N GLU A 401 -29.59 -57.79 -3.50
CA GLU A 401 -29.82 -58.51 -4.76
C GLU A 401 -29.97 -60.00 -4.52
N GLN A 402 -29.19 -60.58 -3.59
CA GLN A 402 -29.35 -61.98 -3.19
C GLN A 402 -30.68 -62.20 -2.47
N LYS A 403 -31.07 -61.34 -1.51
CA LYS A 403 -32.40 -61.39 -0.88
C LYS A 403 -33.54 -61.13 -1.86
N ARG A 404 -33.35 -60.27 -2.87
CA ARG A 404 -34.35 -60.01 -3.91
C ARG A 404 -34.52 -61.22 -4.83
N LYS A 405 -33.42 -61.88 -5.22
CA LYS A 405 -33.47 -63.13 -5.99
C LYS A 405 -34.08 -64.27 -5.19
N GLU A 406 -33.82 -64.32 -3.89
CA GLU A 406 -34.40 -65.32 -2.98
C GLU A 406 -35.91 -65.07 -2.78
N LYS A 407 -36.33 -63.80 -2.62
CA LYS A 407 -37.74 -63.42 -2.51
C LYS A 407 -38.50 -63.59 -3.83
N GLU A 408 -37.89 -63.24 -4.97
CA GLU A 408 -38.46 -63.51 -6.31
C GLU A 408 -38.52 -65.03 -6.58
N ALA A 409 -37.58 -65.83 -6.07
CA ALA A 409 -37.65 -67.29 -6.17
C ALA A 409 -38.75 -67.86 -5.28
N GLU A 410 -38.91 -67.38 -4.04
CA GLU A 410 -40.00 -67.79 -3.15
C GLU A 410 -41.38 -67.38 -3.67
N GLU A 411 -41.48 -66.18 -4.25
CA GLU A 411 -42.72 -65.68 -4.88
C GLU A 411 -43.05 -66.49 -6.13
N LYS A 412 -42.06 -66.79 -6.99
CA LYS A 412 -42.25 -67.71 -8.12
C LYS A 412 -42.61 -69.13 -7.69
N ILE A 413 -42.05 -69.65 -6.61
CA ILE A 413 -42.41 -70.97 -6.07
C ILE A 413 -43.85 -70.94 -5.55
N ARG A 414 -44.27 -69.85 -4.91
CA ARG A 414 -45.64 -69.67 -4.41
C ARG A 414 -46.64 -69.51 -5.55
N GLU A 415 -46.32 -68.73 -6.58
CA GLU A 415 -47.11 -68.64 -7.81
C GLU A 415 -47.20 -69.99 -8.53
N ILE A 416 -46.11 -70.77 -8.61
CA ILE A 416 -46.15 -72.11 -9.22
C ILE A 416 -47.02 -73.06 -8.38
N GLN A 417 -46.97 -72.99 -7.06
CA GLN A 417 -47.82 -73.81 -6.18
C GLN A 417 -49.31 -73.42 -6.31
N GLU A 418 -49.63 -72.13 -6.36
CA GLU A 418 -50.99 -71.64 -6.60
C GLU A 418 -51.48 -71.99 -8.01
N LEU A 419 -50.64 -71.85 -9.03
CA LEU A 419 -50.96 -72.25 -10.41
C LEU A 419 -51.19 -73.76 -10.51
N GLN A 420 -50.40 -74.60 -9.83
CA GLN A 420 -50.63 -76.06 -9.79
C GLN A 420 -51.91 -76.45 -9.06
N GLU A 421 -52.37 -75.64 -8.10
CA GLU A 421 -53.62 -75.87 -7.38
C GLU A 421 -54.83 -75.36 -8.17
N ILE A 422 -54.69 -74.23 -8.88
CA ILE A 422 -55.65 -73.70 -9.85
C ILE A 422 -55.79 -74.65 -11.05
N GLU A 423 -54.69 -75.19 -11.58
CA GLU A 423 -54.71 -76.13 -12.70
C GLU A 423 -55.34 -77.46 -12.30
N ARG A 424 -55.12 -77.94 -11.06
CA ARG A 424 -55.86 -79.10 -10.51
C ARG A 424 -57.36 -78.84 -10.33
N LYS A 425 -57.75 -77.60 -10.04
CA LYS A 425 -59.18 -77.21 -9.97
C LYS A 425 -59.78 -77.05 -11.37
N ARG A 426 -59.05 -76.43 -12.31
CA ARG A 426 -59.43 -76.33 -13.74
C ARG A 426 -59.57 -77.70 -14.38
N LEU A 427 -58.65 -78.65 -14.19
CA LEU A 427 -58.81 -80.01 -14.72
C LEU A 427 -60.06 -80.73 -14.17
N LYS A 428 -60.45 -80.45 -12.92
CA LYS A 428 -61.69 -81.00 -12.33
C LYS A 428 -62.96 -80.33 -12.88
N GLU A 429 -62.89 -79.05 -13.23
CA GLU A 429 -64.00 -78.30 -13.84
C GLU A 429 -64.09 -78.54 -15.36
N GLU A 430 -62.98 -78.68 -16.07
CA GLU A 430 -62.91 -79.05 -17.49
C GLU A 430 -63.42 -80.48 -17.73
N MET A 431 -63.17 -81.44 -16.83
CA MET A 431 -63.84 -82.75 -16.90
C MET A 431 -65.36 -82.64 -16.73
N LYS A 432 -65.86 -81.71 -15.90
CA LYS A 432 -67.31 -81.47 -15.75
C LYS A 432 -67.89 -80.71 -16.94
N LEU A 433 -67.15 -79.78 -17.53
CA LEU A 433 -67.54 -79.03 -18.72
C LEU A 433 -67.54 -79.91 -19.98
N GLN A 434 -66.56 -80.81 -20.15
CA GLN A 434 -66.55 -81.77 -21.27
C GLN A 434 -67.73 -82.76 -21.19
N GLU A 435 -68.17 -83.15 -20.00
CA GLU A 435 -69.36 -83.97 -19.81
C GLU A 435 -70.67 -83.20 -20.08
N TYR A 436 -70.67 -81.87 -19.88
CA TYR A 436 -71.80 -80.97 -20.14
C TYR A 436 -71.89 -80.55 -21.62
N GLU A 437 -70.76 -80.22 -22.27
CA GLU A 437 -70.67 -79.96 -23.71
C GLU A 437 -71.00 -81.18 -24.56
N LYS A 438 -70.63 -82.39 -24.11
CA LYS A 438 -71.04 -83.63 -24.78
C LYS A 438 -72.57 -83.78 -24.80
N LYS A 439 -73.24 -83.45 -23.69
CA LYS A 439 -74.73 -83.49 -23.60
C LYS A 439 -75.39 -82.40 -24.43
N ILE A 440 -74.81 -81.20 -24.50
CA ILE A 440 -75.32 -80.09 -25.32
C ILE A 440 -75.12 -80.37 -26.82
N ASN A 441 -73.97 -80.92 -27.23
CA ASN A 441 -73.69 -81.25 -28.61
C ASN A 441 -74.51 -82.46 -29.11
N GLU A 442 -74.77 -83.46 -28.27
CA GLU A 442 -75.70 -84.56 -28.59
C GLU A 442 -77.15 -84.05 -28.76
N ALA A 443 -77.58 -83.08 -27.94
CA ALA A 443 -78.91 -82.45 -28.05
C ALA A 443 -79.02 -81.54 -29.29
N ALA A 444 -78.01 -80.73 -29.60
CA ALA A 444 -77.98 -79.85 -30.77
C ALA A 444 -77.99 -80.65 -32.08
N LEU A 445 -77.29 -81.80 -32.13
CA LEU A 445 -77.28 -82.69 -33.30
C LEU A 445 -78.64 -83.37 -33.53
N MET A 446 -79.37 -83.73 -32.46
CA MET A 446 -80.72 -84.32 -32.56
C MET A 446 -81.78 -83.29 -33.00
N VAL A 447 -81.67 -82.04 -32.54
CA VAL A 447 -82.55 -80.93 -32.98
C VAL A 447 -82.30 -80.57 -34.44
N LEU A 448 -81.04 -80.53 -34.89
CA LEU A 448 -80.69 -80.34 -36.30
C LEU A 448 -81.19 -81.48 -37.20
N LYS A 449 -81.14 -82.74 -36.73
CA LYS A 449 -81.63 -83.90 -37.49
C LYS A 449 -83.17 -83.87 -37.65
N TYR A 450 -83.90 -83.48 -36.61
CA TYR A 450 -85.35 -83.29 -36.68
C TYR A 450 -85.74 -82.16 -37.66
N MET A 451 -85.04 -81.02 -37.59
CA MET A 451 -85.27 -79.91 -38.51
C MET A 451 -84.94 -80.28 -39.96
N HIS A 452 -83.94 -81.14 -40.19
CA HIS A 452 -83.61 -81.63 -41.53
C HIS A 452 -84.64 -82.63 -42.08
N GLU A 453 -85.18 -83.53 -41.26
CA GLU A 453 -86.15 -84.56 -41.68
C GLU A 453 -87.58 -84.03 -41.83
N THR A 454 -87.95 -82.96 -41.10
CA THR A 454 -89.34 -82.45 -41.06
C THR A 454 -89.50 -81.02 -41.60
N GLY A 455 -88.40 -80.34 -41.92
CA GLY A 455 -88.40 -78.98 -42.49
C GLY A 455 -89.03 -77.91 -41.60
N SER A 456 -89.26 -78.21 -40.32
CA SER A 456 -89.97 -77.35 -39.35
C SER A 456 -89.32 -77.46 -37.97
N GLU A 457 -89.28 -76.36 -37.21
CA GLU A 457 -88.76 -76.36 -35.84
C GLU A 457 -89.63 -77.24 -34.90
N PRO A 458 -89.02 -78.17 -34.13
CA PRO A 458 -89.78 -79.03 -33.22
C PRO A 458 -90.41 -78.21 -32.08
N THR A 459 -91.72 -78.27 -31.96
CA THR A 459 -92.44 -77.71 -30.80
C THR A 459 -92.08 -78.43 -29.50
N ARG A 460 -91.91 -77.66 -28.42
CA ARG A 460 -91.47 -78.05 -27.07
C ARG A 460 -92.04 -79.38 -26.54
N THR A 461 -93.31 -79.65 -26.79
CA THR A 461 -94.00 -80.87 -26.33
C THR A 461 -93.51 -82.15 -27.01
N LYS A 462 -93.07 -82.08 -28.28
CA LYS A 462 -92.57 -83.25 -29.04
C LYS A 462 -91.11 -83.61 -28.71
N LEU A 463 -90.27 -82.63 -28.38
CA LEU A 463 -88.88 -82.87 -27.91
C LEU A 463 -88.82 -83.66 -26.60
N TYR A 464 -89.83 -83.49 -25.74
CA TYR A 464 -89.91 -84.20 -24.46
C TYR A 464 -90.41 -85.64 -24.61
N THR A 465 -91.47 -85.88 -25.40
CA THR A 465 -92.13 -87.21 -25.47
C THR A 465 -91.46 -88.22 -26.39
N GLU A 466 -90.71 -87.77 -27.40
CA GLU A 466 -90.12 -88.66 -28.42
C GLU A 466 -88.59 -88.80 -28.26
N TYR A 467 -87.93 -87.83 -27.61
CA TYR A 467 -86.48 -87.79 -27.43
C TYR A 467 -86.01 -87.55 -25.98
N GLY A 468 -86.93 -87.37 -25.03
CA GLY A 468 -86.63 -87.38 -23.60
C GLY A 468 -85.82 -86.17 -23.07
N ILE A 469 -85.81 -85.04 -23.77
CA ILE A 469 -85.04 -83.84 -23.38
C ILE A 469 -85.92 -82.88 -22.56
N ASP A 470 -85.53 -82.63 -21.31
CA ASP A 470 -86.19 -81.72 -20.37
C ASP A 470 -85.79 -80.26 -20.61
N VAL A 471 -86.74 -79.42 -21.05
CA VAL A 471 -86.51 -78.04 -21.53
C VAL A 471 -86.97 -77.00 -20.50
N SER A 472 -86.78 -77.29 -19.22
CA SER A 472 -87.18 -76.43 -18.10
C SER A 472 -86.17 -75.33 -17.72
N ASP A 473 -85.00 -75.24 -18.39
CA ASP A 473 -83.98 -74.22 -18.09
C ASP A 473 -83.90 -73.13 -19.17
N ALA A 474 -84.19 -71.88 -18.80
CA ALA A 474 -84.39 -70.74 -19.71
C ALA A 474 -83.10 -69.95 -20.03
N ASN A 475 -81.99 -70.24 -19.35
CA ASN A 475 -80.76 -69.45 -19.50
C ASN A 475 -79.91 -69.85 -20.72
N PHE A 476 -80.08 -71.06 -21.25
CA PHE A 476 -79.25 -71.58 -22.33
C PHE A 476 -79.41 -70.84 -23.67
N LEU A 477 -80.56 -70.22 -23.94
CA LEU A 477 -80.79 -69.50 -25.20
C LEU A 477 -80.21 -68.08 -25.20
N ASN A 478 -80.08 -67.46 -24.03
CA ASN A 478 -79.60 -66.09 -23.89
C ASN A 478 -78.06 -66.02 -23.93
N ASP A 479 -77.38 -67.04 -23.41
CA ASP A 479 -75.90 -67.11 -23.38
C ASP A 479 -75.27 -67.23 -24.78
N VAL A 480 -76.03 -67.66 -25.80
CA VAL A 480 -75.57 -67.73 -27.20
C VAL A 480 -75.57 -66.35 -27.87
N GLN A 481 -76.39 -65.42 -27.39
CA GLN A 481 -76.63 -64.14 -28.06
C GLN A 481 -75.62 -63.05 -27.61
N ASP A 482 -75.13 -63.11 -26.37
CA ASP A 482 -74.28 -62.08 -25.76
C ASP A 482 -72.79 -62.18 -26.13
N LEU A 483 -72.34 -63.30 -26.72
CA LEU A 483 -70.92 -63.51 -27.09
C LEU A 483 -70.48 -62.76 -28.36
N ILE A 484 -71.40 -62.10 -29.08
CA ILE A 484 -71.18 -61.58 -30.43
C ILE A 484 -70.69 -60.11 -30.47
N ASN A 485 -70.78 -59.32 -29.39
CA ASN A 485 -70.64 -57.85 -29.50
C ASN A 485 -69.71 -57.17 -28.45
N SER A 486 -68.47 -56.80 -28.86
CA SER A 486 -67.70 -55.55 -28.53
C SER A 486 -66.33 -55.64 -27.79
N PRO A 487 -65.29 -54.91 -28.31
CA PRO A 487 -64.02 -54.53 -27.63
C PRO A 487 -63.79 -53.00 -27.44
N VAL A 488 -62.73 -52.58 -26.71
CA VAL A 488 -62.30 -51.18 -26.35
C VAL A 488 -60.95 -50.80 -26.99
N ASP A 489 -60.73 -49.52 -27.32
CA ASP A 489 -59.44 -48.99 -27.85
C ASP A 489 -58.94 -47.67 -27.20
N LEU A 490 -57.60 -47.65 -27.01
CA LEU A 490 -56.53 -46.63 -26.98
C LEU A 490 -56.65 -45.14 -26.52
N ASP A 491 -55.50 -44.67 -26.01
CA ASP A 491 -55.10 -43.31 -25.61
C ASP A 491 -53.80 -42.87 -26.35
N LEU A 492 -53.53 -41.56 -26.26
CA LEU A 492 -52.26 -40.82 -26.40
C LEU A 492 -51.93 -40.08 -27.71
N ASP A 493 -51.52 -38.83 -27.47
CA ASP A 493 -50.55 -37.99 -28.19
C ASP A 493 -50.88 -37.48 -29.59
N LYS A 494 -51.21 -36.18 -29.63
CA LYS A 494 -50.58 -35.16 -30.51
C LYS A 494 -51.23 -33.79 -30.28
N LEU A 495 -50.43 -32.78 -29.94
CA LEU A 495 -50.30 -31.53 -30.72
C LEU A 495 -49.23 -30.58 -30.12
N SER A 496 -48.68 -29.74 -30.99
CA SER A 496 -47.34 -29.14 -30.97
C SER A 496 -47.29 -27.65 -30.62
N ILE A 497 -46.08 -27.19 -30.29
CA ILE A 497 -45.68 -25.85 -29.78
C ILE A 497 -46.05 -24.65 -30.68
N ASP A 498 -46.45 -24.86 -31.94
CA ASP A 498 -46.82 -23.77 -32.85
C ASP A 498 -48.20 -23.14 -32.55
N GLU A 499 -49.03 -23.74 -31.69
CA GLU A 499 -50.31 -23.14 -31.26
C GLU A 499 -50.14 -22.05 -30.19
N ILE A 500 -48.94 -21.88 -29.62
CA ILE A 500 -48.64 -20.85 -28.61
C ILE A 500 -48.20 -19.52 -29.25
N GLN A 501 -48.01 -19.47 -30.58
CA GLN A 501 -47.58 -18.24 -31.26
C GLN A 501 -48.71 -17.29 -31.65
N ASN A 502 -49.99 -17.62 -31.41
CA ASN A 502 -51.13 -16.79 -31.79
C ASN A 502 -52.02 -16.28 -30.64
N LEU A 503 -51.46 -16.21 -29.43
CA LEU A 503 -52.02 -15.49 -28.30
C LEU A 503 -50.97 -14.42 -27.90
N ASP A 504 -51.23 -13.12 -27.82
CA ASP A 504 -52.50 -12.40 -27.83
C ASP A 504 -52.20 -10.89 -27.88
N GLY A 505 -53.16 -10.12 -28.40
CA GLY A 505 -53.38 -8.71 -28.04
C GLY A 505 -54.02 -8.56 -26.65
N GLN A 506 -53.82 -9.50 -25.73
CA GLN A 506 -54.33 -9.46 -24.35
C GLN A 506 -53.26 -9.80 -23.31
N VAL A 507 -52.01 -9.36 -23.52
CA VAL A 507 -50.95 -9.54 -22.50
C VAL A 507 -51.22 -8.72 -21.23
N THR A 508 -52.12 -7.73 -21.27
CA THR A 508 -52.37 -6.85 -20.11
C THR A 508 -53.31 -7.45 -19.06
N SER A 509 -54.16 -8.43 -19.39
CA SER A 509 -55.08 -9.04 -18.40
C SER A 509 -54.47 -10.25 -17.70
N VAL A 510 -53.61 -11.02 -18.39
CA VAL A 510 -52.99 -12.26 -17.86
C VAL A 510 -51.92 -11.97 -16.79
N LEU A 511 -51.22 -10.83 -16.87
CA LEU A 511 -50.15 -10.47 -15.93
C LEU A 511 -50.65 -10.10 -14.52
N SER A 512 -51.94 -9.78 -14.37
CA SER A 512 -52.53 -9.46 -13.06
C SER A 512 -52.97 -10.69 -12.26
N SER A 513 -53.08 -11.86 -12.90
CA SER A 513 -53.62 -13.09 -12.29
C SER A 513 -52.57 -14.13 -11.88
N ILE A 514 -51.28 -13.92 -12.18
CA ILE A 514 -50.22 -14.87 -11.82
C ILE A 514 -49.82 -14.64 -10.35
N LYS A 515 -50.26 -15.51 -9.44
CA LYS A 515 -49.68 -15.58 -8.10
C LYS A 515 -48.23 -16.09 -8.19
N PRO A 516 -47.26 -15.45 -7.53
CA PRO A 516 -45.86 -15.77 -7.71
C PRO A 516 -45.55 -17.08 -7.00
N LYS A 517 -45.13 -18.11 -7.75
CA LYS A 517 -44.43 -19.23 -7.14
C LYS A 517 -42.93 -19.22 -7.38
N GLU A 518 -42.40 -18.55 -8.41
CA GLU A 518 -40.95 -18.36 -8.57
C GLU A 518 -40.65 -17.03 -9.31
N PRO A 519 -39.90 -16.08 -8.72
CA PRO A 519 -39.53 -14.81 -9.35
C PRO A 519 -38.66 -14.96 -10.61
N LEU A 520 -37.96 -16.11 -10.77
CA LEU A 520 -37.07 -16.38 -11.90
C LEU A 520 -37.80 -16.47 -13.26
N ASN A 521 -39.05 -16.96 -13.29
CA ASN A 521 -39.82 -17.07 -14.53
C ASN A 521 -40.31 -15.70 -15.04
N ILE A 522 -40.52 -14.74 -14.13
CA ILE A 522 -40.85 -13.35 -14.48
C ILE A 522 -39.59 -12.62 -14.97
N LEU A 523 -38.43 -12.91 -14.35
CA LEU A 523 -37.12 -12.38 -14.76
C LEU A 523 -36.78 -12.76 -16.22
N ASN A 524 -37.04 -14.01 -16.61
CA ASN A 524 -36.80 -14.49 -17.98
C ASN A 524 -37.70 -13.82 -19.04
N ILE A 525 -38.90 -13.40 -18.67
CA ILE A 525 -39.84 -12.68 -19.56
C ILE A 525 -39.38 -11.22 -19.75
N VAL A 526 -38.86 -10.58 -18.69
CA VAL A 526 -38.37 -9.19 -18.72
C VAL A 526 -37.03 -9.07 -19.45
N VAL A 527 -36.14 -10.07 -19.32
CA VAL A 527 -34.83 -10.09 -20.00
C VAL A 527 -34.96 -10.41 -21.50
N LYS A 528 -35.99 -11.17 -21.92
CA LYS A 528 -36.20 -11.56 -23.33
C LYS A 528 -37.29 -10.78 -24.07
N GLY A 529 -38.07 -9.93 -23.40
CA GLY A 529 -39.18 -9.16 -23.97
C GLY A 529 -38.91 -7.64 -24.00
N LYS A 530 -39.27 -6.98 -25.10
CA LYS A 530 -39.03 -5.54 -25.36
C LYS A 530 -39.36 -4.63 -24.15
N MET A 531 -38.29 -4.13 -23.51
CA MET A 531 -38.26 -3.20 -22.38
C MET A 531 -38.82 -1.79 -22.67
N SER A 532 -39.47 -1.60 -23.82
CA SER A 532 -40.05 -0.32 -24.28
C SER A 532 -41.56 -0.21 -24.02
N ILE A 533 -42.18 -1.22 -23.39
CA ILE A 533 -43.64 -1.37 -23.28
C ILE A 533 -44.15 -1.17 -21.83
N ILE A 534 -43.24 -1.12 -20.84
CA ILE A 534 -43.61 -1.03 -19.41
C ILE A 534 -43.37 0.41 -18.93
N ASP A 535 -44.36 1.03 -18.28
CA ASP A 535 -44.19 2.36 -17.70
C ASP A 535 -43.31 2.34 -16.44
N ALA A 536 -42.63 3.46 -16.17
CA ALA A 536 -41.65 3.58 -15.10
C ALA A 536 -42.24 3.30 -13.70
N LYS A 537 -43.52 3.62 -13.48
CA LYS A 537 -44.18 3.45 -12.18
C LYS A 537 -44.45 1.97 -11.87
N THR A 538 -44.89 1.22 -12.87
CA THR A 538 -45.12 -0.22 -12.81
C THR A 538 -43.78 -0.96 -12.58
N LEU A 539 -42.72 -0.52 -13.26
CA LEU A 539 -41.38 -1.08 -13.12
C LEU A 539 -40.82 -0.93 -11.69
N VAL A 540 -41.03 0.23 -11.05
CA VAL A 540 -40.61 0.50 -9.67
C VAL A 540 -41.33 -0.42 -8.66
N GLU A 541 -42.64 -0.65 -8.83
CA GLU A 541 -43.41 -1.55 -7.95
C GLU A 541 -42.97 -3.02 -8.06
N TYR A 542 -42.56 -3.48 -9.24
CA TYR A 542 -42.03 -4.84 -9.42
C TYR A 542 -40.63 -4.98 -8.83
N LEU A 543 -39.78 -3.96 -8.96
CA LEU A 543 -38.40 -3.99 -8.45
C LEU A 543 -38.33 -3.89 -6.91
N ASP A 544 -39.27 -3.20 -6.25
CA ASP A 544 -39.41 -3.20 -4.77
C ASP A 544 -39.76 -4.60 -4.21
N LYS A 545 -40.55 -5.37 -4.96
CA LYS A 545 -40.88 -6.77 -4.60
C LYS A 545 -39.68 -7.69 -4.75
N ILE A 546 -38.84 -7.46 -5.76
CA ILE A 546 -37.61 -8.24 -6.00
C ILE A 546 -36.54 -7.93 -4.94
N THR A 547 -36.41 -6.68 -4.50
CA THR A 547 -35.49 -6.32 -3.40
C THR A 547 -35.89 -6.97 -2.08
N LYS A 548 -37.19 -7.01 -1.75
CA LYS A 548 -37.70 -7.75 -0.58
C LYS A 548 -37.47 -9.26 -0.66
N TRP A 549 -37.48 -9.83 -1.87
CA TRP A 549 -37.13 -11.24 -2.09
C TRP A 549 -35.63 -11.51 -1.96
N ARG A 550 -34.78 -10.65 -2.54
CA ARG A 550 -33.30 -10.69 -2.39
C ARG A 550 -32.90 -10.68 -0.93
N ASP A 551 -33.47 -9.78 -0.14
CA ASP A 551 -33.10 -9.59 1.27
C ASP A 551 -33.62 -10.74 2.18
N SER A 552 -34.44 -11.65 1.64
CA SER A 552 -35.02 -12.78 2.39
C SER A 552 -34.16 -14.05 2.42
N ARG A 553 -33.11 -14.17 1.57
CA ARG A 553 -32.19 -15.31 1.57
C ARG A 553 -30.83 -15.03 0.92
N PRO A 554 -29.78 -15.83 1.23
CA PRO A 554 -28.53 -15.79 0.48
C PRO A 554 -28.74 -16.22 -0.98
N LEU A 555 -28.14 -15.48 -1.91
CA LEU A 555 -28.20 -15.74 -3.35
C LEU A 555 -27.02 -16.60 -3.82
N THR A 556 -27.23 -17.32 -4.92
CA THR A 556 -26.17 -18.06 -5.63
C THR A 556 -25.40 -17.15 -6.58
N GLN A 557 -24.21 -17.58 -7.01
CA GLN A 557 -23.33 -16.76 -7.85
C GLN A 557 -23.93 -16.42 -9.22
N ASN A 558 -24.66 -17.35 -9.84
CA ASN A 558 -25.39 -17.08 -11.08
C ASN A 558 -26.53 -16.06 -10.86
N GLU A 559 -27.22 -16.11 -9.72
CA GLU A 559 -28.28 -15.13 -9.40
C GLU A 559 -27.69 -13.73 -9.16
N LEU A 560 -26.44 -13.62 -8.70
CA LEU A 560 -25.73 -12.35 -8.57
C LEU A 560 -25.33 -11.77 -9.94
N GLU A 561 -24.78 -12.60 -10.83
CA GLU A 561 -24.41 -12.19 -12.19
C GLU A 561 -25.63 -11.73 -13.01
N GLU A 562 -26.76 -12.43 -12.90
CA GLU A 562 -28.02 -12.04 -13.54
C GLU A 562 -28.58 -10.72 -12.98
N LEU A 563 -28.36 -10.44 -11.70
CA LEU A 563 -28.77 -9.18 -11.07
C LEU A 563 -27.87 -8.00 -11.48
N ASP A 564 -26.59 -8.22 -11.69
CA ASP A 564 -25.65 -7.19 -12.17
C ASP A 564 -25.93 -6.77 -13.61
N GLU A 565 -26.27 -7.73 -14.47
CA GLU A 565 -26.69 -7.43 -15.85
C GLU A 565 -27.99 -6.60 -15.87
N LEU A 566 -28.92 -6.92 -14.96
CA LEU A 566 -30.18 -6.20 -14.80
C LEU A 566 -29.96 -4.77 -14.26
N ALA A 567 -29.11 -4.60 -13.24
CA ALA A 567 -28.78 -3.30 -12.66
C ALA A 567 -28.14 -2.36 -13.70
N SER A 568 -27.25 -2.91 -14.54
CA SER A 568 -26.59 -2.17 -15.62
C SER A 568 -27.59 -1.68 -16.68
N LYS A 569 -28.56 -2.53 -17.08
CA LYS A 569 -29.62 -2.15 -18.04
C LYS A 569 -30.60 -1.13 -17.45
N LEU A 570 -30.91 -1.22 -16.15
CA LEU A 570 -31.78 -0.27 -15.45
C LEU A 570 -31.11 1.11 -15.28
N LEU A 571 -29.81 1.15 -14.95
CA LEU A 571 -29.02 2.39 -14.92
C LEU A 571 -29.01 3.09 -16.29
N ALA A 572 -28.84 2.33 -17.37
CA ALA A 572 -28.86 2.89 -18.73
C ALA A 572 -30.23 3.48 -19.10
N GLN A 573 -31.34 2.87 -18.70
CA GLN A 573 -32.68 3.42 -18.93
C GLN A 573 -33.04 4.59 -18.00
N GLY A 574 -32.68 4.53 -16.71
CA GLY A 574 -32.89 5.63 -15.77
C GLY A 574 -32.20 6.92 -16.24
N ARG A 575 -30.99 6.79 -16.80
CA ARG A 575 -30.25 7.87 -17.46
C ARG A 575 -30.92 8.39 -18.74
N LYS A 576 -31.59 7.52 -19.50
CA LYS A 576 -32.30 7.90 -20.73
C LYS A 576 -33.62 8.64 -20.46
N HIS A 577 -34.24 8.38 -19.31
CA HIS A 577 -35.56 8.92 -18.94
C HIS A 577 -35.55 9.92 -17.76
N ASN A 578 -34.39 10.26 -17.22
CA ASN A 578 -34.22 11.17 -16.06
C ASN A 578 -35.11 10.81 -14.84
N SER A 579 -35.29 9.52 -14.56
CA SER A 579 -36.10 9.05 -13.44
C SER A 579 -35.23 8.79 -12.20
N LEU A 580 -35.31 9.68 -11.22
CA LEU A 580 -34.55 9.63 -9.96
C LEU A 580 -34.83 8.35 -9.15
N ASP A 581 -36.08 7.89 -9.11
CA ASP A 581 -36.47 6.67 -8.37
C ASP A 581 -35.82 5.41 -8.93
N LEU A 582 -35.70 5.31 -10.26
CA LEU A 582 -35.06 4.19 -10.96
C LEU A 582 -33.55 4.15 -10.73
N ILE A 583 -32.91 5.32 -10.65
CA ILE A 583 -31.47 5.45 -10.38
C ILE A 583 -31.17 5.09 -8.92
N ALA A 584 -31.98 5.57 -7.97
CA ALA A 584 -31.84 5.25 -6.54
C ALA A 584 -32.00 3.74 -6.28
N LEU A 585 -32.96 3.10 -6.94
CA LEU A 585 -33.18 1.67 -6.80
C LEU A 585 -32.05 0.84 -7.42
N ALA A 586 -31.53 1.23 -8.60
CA ALA A 586 -30.42 0.56 -9.24
C ALA A 586 -29.09 0.72 -8.48
N ARG A 587 -28.88 1.86 -7.80
CA ARG A 587 -27.76 2.05 -6.86
C ARG A 587 -27.81 1.06 -5.70
N LYS A 588 -28.99 0.70 -5.19
CA LYS A 588 -29.19 -0.29 -4.11
C LYS A 588 -28.87 -1.73 -4.52
N PHE A 589 -28.79 -2.01 -5.83
CA PHE A 589 -28.30 -3.28 -6.37
C PHE A 589 -26.78 -3.30 -6.55
N ASN A 590 -26.15 -2.14 -6.76
CA ASN A 590 -24.77 -2.02 -7.23
C ASN A 590 -23.74 -1.67 -6.14
N THR A 591 -24.09 -1.73 -4.85
CA THR A 591 -23.20 -1.38 -3.72
C THR A 591 -22.07 -2.40 -3.48
N GLY A 592 -21.60 -3.09 -4.52
CA GLY A 592 -20.66 -4.21 -4.44
C GLY A 592 -19.24 -3.95 -4.98
N ILE A 593 -19.02 -3.13 -6.03
CA ILE A 593 -17.69 -3.03 -6.69
C ILE A 593 -17.45 -1.63 -7.31
N TYR A 594 -16.22 -1.12 -7.14
CA TYR A 594 -15.69 0.19 -7.58
C TYR A 594 -15.49 0.34 -9.10
N SER A 595 -15.87 1.51 -9.63
CA SER A 595 -15.13 2.35 -10.60
C SER A 595 -16.10 3.25 -11.38
N LEU A 596 -16.06 4.57 -11.13
CA LEU A 596 -16.36 5.67 -12.06
C LEU A 596 -16.54 6.96 -11.25
N SER A 597 -15.52 7.83 -11.19
CA SER A 597 -15.67 9.19 -10.66
C SER A 597 -14.77 10.18 -11.42
N ARG A 598 -15.28 10.68 -12.56
CA ARG A 598 -14.88 12.00 -13.09
C ARG A 598 -16.06 12.79 -13.67
N SER A 599 -17.26 12.21 -13.63
CA SER A 599 -18.53 12.83 -14.05
C SER A 599 -19.58 12.83 -12.93
N LEU A 600 -19.26 12.27 -11.75
CA LEU A 600 -20.09 12.28 -10.54
C LEU A 600 -19.93 13.59 -9.72
N GLN A 601 -18.76 14.23 -9.80
CA GLN A 601 -18.40 15.43 -9.04
C GLN A 601 -19.32 16.65 -9.32
N LEU A 602 -19.95 16.73 -10.50
CA LEU A 602 -20.87 17.83 -10.85
C LEU A 602 -22.32 17.61 -10.36
N ILE A 603 -22.70 16.37 -10.04
CA ILE A 603 -24.06 16.02 -9.60
C ILE A 603 -24.09 15.84 -8.07
N GLU A 604 -23.02 15.32 -7.47
CA GLU A 604 -22.83 15.25 -6.01
C GLU A 604 -22.83 16.65 -5.37
N GLN A 605 -22.18 17.63 -6.01
CA GLN A 605 -22.21 19.04 -5.56
C GLN A 605 -23.62 19.64 -5.42
N MET A 606 -24.66 19.10 -6.07
CA MET A 606 -26.02 19.65 -5.98
C MET A 606 -26.85 19.03 -4.84
N ASP A 607 -26.67 17.74 -4.56
CA ASP A 607 -27.38 17.04 -3.48
C ASP A 607 -26.69 17.29 -2.12
N ASP A 608 -25.35 17.40 -2.09
CA ASP A 608 -24.59 17.69 -0.87
C ASP A 608 -24.84 19.12 -0.37
N ILE A 609 -24.95 20.12 -1.25
CA ILE A 609 -25.29 21.50 -0.85
C ILE A 609 -26.67 21.56 -0.19
N LYS A 610 -27.62 20.73 -0.62
CA LYS A 610 -28.98 20.69 -0.06
C LYS A 610 -29.02 20.04 1.32
N ILE A 611 -28.31 18.92 1.49
CA ILE A 611 -28.16 18.24 2.78
C ILE A 611 -27.37 19.12 3.77
N GLU A 612 -26.32 19.79 3.29
CA GLU A 612 -25.51 20.72 4.07
C GLU A 612 -26.36 21.90 4.57
N LEU A 613 -27.19 22.52 3.71
CA LEU A 613 -28.12 23.60 4.09
C LEU A 613 -29.13 23.18 5.17
N GLU A 614 -29.58 21.94 5.14
CA GLU A 614 -30.48 21.38 6.16
C GLU A 614 -29.75 21.17 7.51
N SER A 615 -28.46 20.84 7.48
CA SER A 615 -27.60 20.54 8.65
C SER A 615 -27.09 21.76 9.43
N LEU A 616 -27.19 22.97 8.87
CA LEU A 616 -26.68 24.20 9.48
C LEU A 616 -27.40 24.55 10.79
N THR A 617 -26.63 25.01 11.77
CA THR A 617 -27.12 25.55 13.05
C THR A 617 -27.91 26.86 12.84
N PRO A 618 -28.79 27.24 13.78
CA PRO A 618 -29.50 28.51 13.71
C PRO A 618 -28.57 29.73 13.59
N GLU A 619 -27.42 29.73 14.27
CA GLU A 619 -26.43 30.80 14.15
C GLU A 619 -25.78 30.86 12.75
N GLU A 620 -25.43 29.72 12.16
CA GLU A 620 -24.89 29.65 10.79
C GLU A 620 -25.91 30.11 9.75
N LYS A 621 -27.19 29.70 9.91
CA LYS A 621 -28.30 30.17 9.07
C LYS A 621 -28.51 31.68 9.18
N GLN A 622 -28.39 32.24 10.38
CA GLN A 622 -28.49 33.69 10.60
C GLN A 622 -27.32 34.45 9.97
N LYS A 623 -26.09 33.93 10.04
CA LYS A 623 -24.91 34.52 9.40
C LYS A 623 -25.05 34.55 7.87
N ILE A 624 -25.51 33.44 7.27
CA ILE A 624 -25.84 33.35 5.84
C ILE A 624 -26.98 34.32 5.46
N MET A 625 -27.97 34.49 6.34
CA MET A 625 -29.08 35.44 6.14
C MET A 625 -28.63 36.90 6.20
N GLU A 626 -27.76 37.27 7.13
CA GLU A 626 -27.19 38.62 7.22
C GLU A 626 -26.32 38.95 6.00
N MET A 627 -25.59 37.96 5.47
CA MET A 627 -24.75 38.09 4.27
C MET A 627 -25.54 38.13 2.96
N SER A 628 -26.72 37.52 2.89
CA SER A 628 -27.55 37.49 1.68
C SER A 628 -28.47 38.71 1.53
N ARG A 629 -28.67 39.51 2.59
CA ARG A 629 -29.47 40.75 2.56
C ARG A 629 -28.97 41.81 1.56
N PRO A 630 -27.67 42.12 1.46
CA PRO A 630 -27.15 43.04 0.44
C PRO A 630 -27.37 42.53 -0.99
N ILE A 631 -27.21 41.22 -1.20
CA ILE A 631 -27.43 40.56 -2.50
C ILE A 631 -28.91 40.66 -2.89
N ALA A 632 -29.82 40.32 -1.98
CA ALA A 632 -31.27 40.45 -2.19
C ALA A 632 -31.68 41.89 -2.56
N LYS A 633 -31.14 42.89 -1.85
CA LYS A 633 -31.39 44.31 -2.12
C LYS A 633 -30.89 44.72 -3.52
N LYS A 634 -29.75 44.20 -3.96
CA LYS A 634 -29.17 44.54 -5.27
C LYS A 634 -29.91 43.86 -6.43
N ILE A 635 -30.44 42.65 -6.21
CA ILE A 635 -31.36 41.97 -7.13
C ILE A 635 -32.68 42.77 -7.27
N GLU A 636 -33.20 43.32 -6.17
CA GLU A 636 -34.38 44.21 -6.20
C GLU A 636 -34.11 45.53 -6.95
N GLU A 637 -32.91 46.10 -6.81
CA GLU A 637 -32.53 47.37 -7.46
C GLU A 637 -32.18 47.19 -8.95
N ASN A 638 -31.69 46.02 -9.37
CA ASN A 638 -31.36 45.72 -10.77
C ASN A 638 -31.75 44.28 -11.19
N PRO A 639 -33.01 44.06 -11.62
CA PRO A 639 -33.53 42.72 -11.93
C PRO A 639 -32.97 42.05 -13.20
N ASN A 640 -32.10 42.74 -13.95
CA ASN A 640 -31.54 42.25 -15.23
C ASN A 640 -30.02 42.05 -15.22
N ILE A 641 -29.36 42.21 -14.07
CA ILE A 641 -27.92 41.98 -13.92
C ILE A 641 -27.57 40.52 -14.21
N SER A 642 -26.49 40.28 -14.95
CA SER A 642 -26.10 38.93 -15.36
C SER A 642 -25.45 38.14 -14.20
N PHE A 643 -25.48 36.81 -14.28
CA PHE A 643 -24.80 35.96 -13.29
C PHE A 643 -23.29 36.24 -13.28
N ASP A 644 -22.70 36.50 -14.44
CA ASP A 644 -21.27 36.78 -14.59
C ASP A 644 -20.89 38.12 -13.92
N GLU A 645 -21.71 39.17 -14.09
CA GLU A 645 -21.54 40.45 -13.36
C GLU A 645 -21.71 40.30 -11.84
N PHE A 646 -22.58 39.39 -11.39
CA PHE A 646 -22.74 39.07 -9.96
C PHE A 646 -21.55 38.26 -9.41
N ALA A 647 -21.06 37.30 -10.20
CA ALA A 647 -19.96 36.40 -9.85
C ALA A 647 -18.62 37.14 -9.80
N GLU A 648 -18.41 38.18 -10.61
CA GLU A 648 -17.25 39.08 -10.54
C GLU A 648 -17.20 39.88 -9.23
N GLU A 649 -18.35 40.25 -8.67
CA GLU A 649 -18.41 41.10 -7.47
C GLU A 649 -18.41 40.30 -6.15
N PHE A 650 -19.06 39.14 -6.13
CA PHE A 650 -19.26 38.36 -4.89
C PHE A 650 -18.56 37.01 -4.88
N GLY A 651 -17.94 36.59 -5.99
CA GLY A 651 -17.39 35.25 -6.18
C GLY A 651 -18.45 34.27 -6.71
N PRO A 652 -18.13 33.41 -7.69
CA PRO A 652 -19.09 32.53 -8.36
C PRO A 652 -19.75 31.52 -7.41
N TYR A 653 -19.03 31.02 -6.41
CA TYR A 653 -19.53 30.04 -5.45
C TYR A 653 -20.46 30.67 -4.40
N LYS A 654 -20.05 31.79 -3.78
CA LYS A 654 -20.88 32.60 -2.88
C LYS A 654 -22.19 33.06 -3.54
N THR A 655 -22.12 33.51 -4.80
CA THR A 655 -23.28 33.91 -5.60
C THR A 655 -24.25 32.74 -5.77
N LYS A 656 -23.73 31.55 -6.11
CA LYS A 656 -24.53 30.33 -6.30
C LYS A 656 -25.18 29.86 -4.99
N LYS A 657 -24.45 29.84 -3.87
CA LYS A 657 -24.96 29.40 -2.54
C LYS A 657 -25.98 30.39 -1.97
N ALA A 658 -25.74 31.69 -2.11
CA ALA A 658 -26.69 32.74 -1.72
C ALA A 658 -27.97 32.72 -2.58
N LEU A 659 -27.86 32.54 -3.89
CA LEU A 659 -29.02 32.39 -4.81
C LEU A 659 -29.84 31.14 -4.48
N LEU A 660 -29.20 30.02 -4.14
CA LEU A 660 -29.90 28.78 -3.75
C LEU A 660 -30.64 28.95 -2.42
N PHE A 661 -29.99 29.55 -1.41
CA PHE A 661 -30.60 29.87 -0.11
C PHE A 661 -31.78 30.84 -0.24
N LEU A 662 -31.62 31.92 -1.02
CA LEU A 662 -32.69 32.90 -1.27
C LEU A 662 -33.88 32.27 -2.01
N LYS A 663 -33.62 31.37 -2.97
CA LYS A 663 -34.64 30.64 -3.73
C LYS A 663 -35.45 29.66 -2.87
N GLU A 664 -34.81 29.02 -1.90
CA GLU A 664 -35.42 27.95 -1.09
C GLU A 664 -36.08 28.48 0.21
N TYR A 665 -35.53 29.55 0.81
CA TYR A 665 -35.97 30.05 2.12
C TYR A 665 -36.54 31.49 2.14
N LEU A 666 -36.40 32.27 1.05
CA LEU A 666 -37.02 33.61 0.89
C LEU A 666 -37.75 33.75 -0.46
N PRO A 667 -38.72 32.86 -0.77
CA PRO A 667 -39.40 32.85 -2.08
C PRO A 667 -40.19 34.13 -2.40
N GLU A 668 -40.52 34.95 -1.40
CA GLU A 668 -41.24 36.22 -1.62
C GLU A 668 -40.38 37.31 -2.29
N VAL A 669 -39.06 37.30 -2.05
CA VAL A 669 -38.09 38.21 -2.70
C VAL A 669 -37.92 37.84 -4.19
N PHE A 670 -38.11 36.57 -4.52
CA PHE A 670 -37.90 36.01 -5.88
C PHE A 670 -39.14 36.05 -6.80
N ARG A 671 -40.29 36.52 -6.31
CA ARG A 671 -41.54 36.56 -7.10
C ARG A 671 -41.58 37.68 -8.16
N GLY A 672 -40.55 38.52 -8.24
CA GLY A 672 -40.56 39.75 -9.04
C GLY A 672 -39.94 39.70 -10.44
N SER A 673 -39.10 38.72 -10.79
CA SER A 673 -38.29 38.82 -12.02
C SER A 673 -37.91 37.46 -12.64
N ILE A 674 -38.16 37.37 -13.96
CA ILE A 674 -37.74 36.34 -14.93
C ILE A 674 -38.70 35.14 -15.10
N SER A 675 -39.76 35.42 -15.87
CA SER A 675 -40.44 34.45 -16.71
C SER A 675 -39.58 34.14 -17.96
N SER A 676 -38.76 33.09 -17.91
CA SER A 676 -38.52 32.20 -19.05
C SER A 676 -37.52 31.12 -18.64
N GLU A 677 -37.98 29.87 -18.58
CA GLU A 677 -37.13 28.70 -18.72
C GLU A 677 -36.43 28.78 -20.09
N ARG A 678 -35.18 29.26 -20.11
CA ARG A 678 -34.28 29.02 -21.24
C ARG A 678 -33.26 27.99 -20.81
N LYS A 679 -33.33 26.84 -21.49
CA LYS A 679 -32.37 25.74 -21.50
C LYS A 679 -30.92 26.25 -21.40
N LEU A 680 -30.26 25.95 -20.29
CA LEU A 680 -28.80 25.95 -20.20
C LEU A 680 -28.29 24.68 -20.85
N SER A 681 -28.09 24.74 -22.17
CA SER A 681 -27.18 23.85 -22.89
C SER A 681 -25.84 24.57 -23.03
N LEU A 682 -24.85 24.19 -22.23
CA LEU A 682 -23.46 24.56 -22.48
C LEU A 682 -22.94 23.69 -23.63
N GLN A 683 -22.88 24.26 -24.83
CA GLN A 683 -21.98 23.80 -25.87
C GLN A 683 -20.61 24.40 -25.60
N VAL A 684 -19.63 23.56 -25.26
CA VAL A 684 -18.22 23.92 -25.31
C VAL A 684 -17.80 23.92 -26.78
N SER A 685 -17.57 25.09 -27.35
CA SER A 685 -16.96 25.23 -28.67
C SER A 685 -15.45 25.06 -28.56
N GLU A 686 -14.92 24.01 -29.19
CA GLU A 686 -13.51 23.90 -29.53
C GLU A 686 -13.08 25.06 -30.44
N VAL A 687 -12.04 25.82 -30.05
CA VAL A 687 -11.27 26.64 -30.98
C VAL A 687 -9.77 26.55 -30.68
N SER A 688 -9.11 25.80 -31.56
CA SER A 688 -7.73 25.87 -32.08
C SER A 688 -6.52 25.94 -31.14
N LYS A 689 -5.76 24.83 -31.18
CA LYS A 689 -4.30 24.79 -31.10
C LYS A 689 -3.68 25.86 -32.01
N THR A 690 -2.87 26.75 -31.43
CA THR A 690 -1.94 27.58 -32.20
C THR A 690 -0.53 27.07 -31.93
N THR A 691 0.05 26.43 -32.93
CA THR A 691 1.44 26.00 -32.99
C THR A 691 2.34 27.22 -33.05
N ILE A 692 3.18 27.45 -32.03
CA ILE A 692 4.31 28.37 -32.14
C ILE A 692 5.52 27.59 -32.65
N GLN A 693 5.94 27.93 -33.87
CA GLN A 693 7.19 27.47 -34.48
C GLN A 693 8.38 28.06 -33.72
N LEU A 694 9.27 27.20 -33.21
CA LEU A 694 10.62 27.61 -32.83
C LEU A 694 11.50 27.55 -34.08
N ALA A 695 11.99 28.72 -34.48
CA ALA A 695 13.02 28.86 -35.50
C ALA A 695 14.39 28.46 -34.90
N TYR A 696 15.06 27.49 -35.53
CA TYR A 696 16.49 27.24 -35.31
C TYR A 696 17.29 27.97 -36.39
N PRO A 697 18.47 28.53 -36.05
CA PRO A 697 19.33 29.20 -37.03
C PRO A 697 19.98 28.18 -37.96
N GLU A 698 19.85 28.41 -39.27
CA GLU A 698 20.60 27.71 -40.31
C GLU A 698 22.08 28.10 -40.28
N GLY A 699 22.96 27.10 -40.39
CA GLY A 699 24.33 27.34 -40.84
C GLY A 699 25.33 26.26 -40.39
N VAL A 700 25.45 25.19 -41.19
CA VAL A 700 26.71 24.63 -41.75
C VAL A 700 26.46 23.18 -42.17
N GLN A 701 26.65 22.93 -43.47
CA GLN A 701 26.66 21.60 -44.08
C GLN A 701 27.92 20.83 -43.67
N THR A 702 27.78 19.55 -43.31
CA THR A 702 28.74 18.52 -43.72
C THR A 702 28.04 17.18 -43.96
N ASN A 703 28.27 16.64 -45.16
CA ASN A 703 27.88 15.30 -45.61
C ASN A 703 28.51 14.19 -44.76
N GLY A 704 27.75 13.12 -44.48
CA GLY A 704 28.30 11.84 -44.02
C GLY A 704 27.25 10.88 -43.45
N LYS A 705 27.07 9.73 -44.10
CA LYS A 705 26.25 8.59 -43.63
C LYS A 705 26.88 7.89 -42.41
N MET A 706 26.03 7.09 -41.73
CA MET A 706 26.29 6.07 -40.68
C MET A 706 26.26 6.62 -39.26
N SER A 707 25.66 5.98 -38.25
CA SER A 707 25.10 4.63 -38.06
C SER A 707 24.14 4.66 -36.85
N GLU A 708 23.34 3.61 -36.66
CA GLU A 708 22.43 3.39 -35.51
C GLU A 708 23.05 3.76 -34.14
N PRO A 709 22.23 4.18 -33.14
CA PRO A 709 22.74 4.53 -31.82
C PRO A 709 23.34 3.28 -31.16
N ILE A 710 24.64 3.31 -30.94
CA ILE A 710 25.38 2.31 -30.16
C ILE A 710 24.77 2.30 -28.75
N GLN A 711 24.19 1.17 -28.35
CA GLN A 711 23.91 0.88 -26.95
C GLN A 711 25.25 0.87 -26.18
N ILE A 712 25.55 1.94 -25.44
CA ILE A 712 26.64 1.95 -24.46
C ILE A 712 26.01 1.67 -23.09
N ALA A 713 25.69 0.41 -22.82
CA ALA A 713 25.28 -0.06 -21.50
C ALA A 713 26.48 -0.64 -20.73
N GLN A 714 27.54 0.16 -20.57
CA GLN A 714 28.59 -0.14 -19.60
C GLN A 714 28.72 1.06 -18.66
N GLU A 715 28.27 0.89 -17.43
CA GLU A 715 28.32 1.93 -16.40
C GLU A 715 29.75 2.07 -15.83
N ILE A 716 30.09 3.28 -15.39
CA ILE A 716 31.32 3.55 -14.64
C ILE A 716 31.27 2.76 -13.33
N LYS A 717 32.32 1.99 -13.03
CA LYS A 717 32.39 1.18 -11.81
C LYS A 717 33.13 1.94 -10.73
N VAL A 718 32.47 2.15 -9.59
CA VAL A 718 33.08 2.77 -8.41
C VAL A 718 33.27 1.74 -7.31
N LYS A 719 34.47 1.68 -6.76
CA LYS A 719 34.85 0.86 -5.60
C LYS A 719 35.39 1.78 -4.51
N ARG A 720 35.37 1.29 -3.28
CA ARG A 720 35.82 2.02 -2.09
C ARG A 720 36.55 1.09 -1.14
N GLY A 721 37.47 1.64 -0.38
CA GLY A 721 38.18 0.94 0.68
C GLY A 721 38.91 1.92 1.58
N GLY A 722 39.25 1.47 2.78
CA GLY A 722 40.03 2.26 3.71
C GLY A 722 40.90 1.38 4.58
N GLU A 723 41.95 1.98 5.12
CA GLU A 723 42.93 1.28 5.94
C GLU A 723 43.60 2.25 6.92
N PHE A 724 43.91 1.77 8.12
CA PHE A 724 44.68 2.54 9.08
C PHE A 724 46.18 2.38 8.79
N GLN A 725 46.87 3.48 8.51
CA GLN A 725 48.31 3.49 8.26
C GLN A 725 48.99 4.61 9.06
N LYS A 726 50.00 4.24 9.86
CA LYS A 726 50.89 5.18 10.57
C LYS A 726 50.17 6.27 11.37
N GLY A 727 49.06 5.93 12.05
CA GLY A 727 48.31 6.88 12.88
C GLY A 727 47.26 7.71 12.13
N LYS A 728 47.06 7.46 10.83
CA LYS A 728 46.02 8.07 10.00
C LYS A 728 45.13 6.99 9.42
N TYR A 729 43.87 7.31 9.17
CA TYR A 729 42.98 6.47 8.38
C TYR A 729 42.95 6.95 6.94
N ILE A 730 43.29 6.10 5.99
CA ILE A 730 43.35 6.43 4.57
C ILE A 730 42.13 5.82 3.91
N TYR A 731 41.24 6.65 3.40
CA TYR A 731 40.09 6.25 2.58
C TYR A 731 40.41 6.44 1.10
N LYS A 732 40.02 5.49 0.26
CA LYS A 732 40.29 5.47 -1.18
C LYS A 732 39.02 5.15 -1.94
N VAL A 733 38.74 5.93 -2.98
CA VAL A 733 37.65 5.67 -3.93
C VAL A 733 38.30 5.33 -5.27
N LYS A 734 38.09 4.11 -5.78
CA LYS A 734 38.61 3.69 -7.07
C LYS A 734 37.50 3.81 -8.12
N ILE A 735 37.76 4.61 -9.15
CA ILE A 735 36.86 4.82 -10.28
C ILE A 735 37.45 4.10 -11.47
N GLU A 736 36.71 3.16 -12.03
CA GLU A 736 37.06 2.40 -13.23
C GLU A 736 36.12 2.84 -14.36
N ASN A 737 36.68 3.33 -15.45
CA ASN A 737 35.95 3.65 -16.68
C ASN A 737 36.09 2.48 -17.66
N PRO A 738 35.19 1.48 -17.65
CA PRO A 738 35.24 0.37 -18.60
C PRO A 738 34.79 0.77 -20.01
N THR A 739 34.24 1.99 -20.18
CA THR A 739 33.66 2.42 -21.46
C THR A 739 34.74 2.75 -22.47
N PRO A 740 34.43 2.69 -23.78
CA PRO A 740 35.35 3.12 -24.84
C PRO A 740 35.49 4.65 -24.95
N LEU A 741 34.84 5.43 -24.08
CA LEU A 741 34.77 6.89 -24.13
C LEU A 741 35.57 7.53 -22.98
N ILE A 742 36.05 8.76 -23.19
CA ILE A 742 36.74 9.55 -22.16
C ILE A 742 35.69 10.25 -21.31
N ILE A 743 35.82 10.19 -19.99
CA ILE A 743 35.04 11.02 -19.06
C ILE A 743 35.90 12.15 -18.51
N THR A 744 35.29 13.31 -18.28
CA THR A 744 35.98 14.54 -17.86
C THR A 744 35.36 15.14 -16.60
N ASP A 745 36.05 16.10 -15.99
CA ASP A 745 35.62 16.79 -14.76
C ASP A 745 35.17 15.85 -13.64
N VAL A 746 35.93 14.76 -13.45
CA VAL A 746 35.62 13.76 -12.43
C VAL A 746 35.92 14.34 -11.05
N LEU A 747 34.90 14.44 -10.20
CA LEU A 747 34.97 14.97 -8.86
C LEU A 747 34.60 13.88 -7.85
N VAL A 748 35.51 13.59 -6.92
CA VAL A 748 35.18 12.76 -5.75
C VAL A 748 34.98 13.66 -4.55
N GLN A 749 33.79 13.64 -3.97
CA GLN A 749 33.41 14.51 -2.85
C GLN A 749 33.11 13.67 -1.61
N MET A 750 33.70 14.05 -0.47
CA MET A 750 33.32 13.54 0.84
C MET A 750 32.02 14.19 1.29
N ILE A 751 30.98 13.38 1.55
CA ILE A 751 29.67 13.85 2.02
C ILE A 751 29.66 13.93 3.55
N SER A 752 30.04 12.83 4.19
CA SER A 752 30.09 12.73 5.65
C SER A 752 31.09 11.67 6.08
N PHE A 753 31.56 11.78 7.32
CA PHE A 753 32.44 10.83 7.96
C PHE A 753 32.25 10.93 9.49
N PRO A 754 32.56 9.89 10.26
CA PRO A 754 32.29 9.88 11.70
C PRO A 754 32.97 11.03 12.46
N ASP A 755 32.31 11.57 13.49
CA ASP A 755 32.83 12.67 14.34
C ASP A 755 34.18 12.35 15.00
N GLY A 756 34.48 11.05 15.14
CA GLY A 756 35.76 10.55 15.61
C GLY A 756 36.92 10.75 14.62
N LEU A 757 36.67 11.19 13.39
CA LEU A 757 37.67 11.47 12.36
C LEU A 757 37.70 12.95 11.97
N LYS A 758 38.90 13.45 11.66
CA LYS A 758 39.11 14.75 11.04
C LYS A 758 39.76 14.56 9.69
N LEU A 759 39.10 14.99 8.61
CA LEU A 759 39.74 15.00 7.29
C LEU A 759 40.92 15.97 7.28
N THR A 760 42.03 15.54 6.68
CA THR A 760 43.20 16.38 6.40
C THR A 760 43.23 16.75 4.92
N GLY A 761 43.16 18.05 4.65
CA GLY A 761 43.03 18.61 3.30
C GLY A 761 41.58 18.77 2.84
N ASP A 762 41.39 18.98 1.54
CA ASP A 762 40.09 19.31 0.97
C ASP A 762 39.13 18.12 1.00
N THR A 763 37.83 18.40 1.10
CA THR A 763 36.75 17.41 1.02
C THR A 763 36.51 16.91 -0.40
N ALA A 764 37.17 17.50 -1.39
CA ALA A 764 37.02 17.20 -2.80
C ALA A 764 38.35 16.73 -3.42
N ARG A 765 38.28 15.83 -4.40
CA ARG A 765 39.40 15.50 -5.29
C ARG A 765 38.93 15.62 -6.73
N LYS A 766 39.41 16.66 -7.42
CA LYS A 766 39.12 16.91 -8.83
C LYS A 766 40.15 16.23 -9.72
N ILE A 767 39.68 15.55 -10.75
CA ILE A 767 40.46 14.87 -11.77
C ILE A 767 39.96 15.37 -13.13
N SER A 768 40.87 15.86 -13.96
CA SER A 768 40.50 16.48 -15.24
C SER A 768 39.90 15.49 -16.24
N LYS A 769 40.43 14.26 -16.30
CA LYS A 769 39.94 13.21 -17.21
C LYS A 769 40.30 11.80 -16.78
N ILE A 770 39.47 10.83 -17.15
CA ILE A 770 39.77 9.39 -17.11
C ILE A 770 39.56 8.83 -18.51
N ASN A 771 40.64 8.32 -19.12
CA ASN A 771 40.60 7.74 -20.46
C ASN A 771 39.73 6.47 -20.50
N ALA A 772 39.33 6.07 -21.71
CA ALA A 772 38.70 4.79 -21.99
C ALA A 772 39.50 3.61 -21.39
N SER A 773 38.81 2.67 -20.75
CA SER A 773 39.41 1.54 -20.01
C SER A 773 40.38 1.94 -18.88
N GLY A 774 40.37 3.21 -18.46
CA GLY A 774 41.25 3.75 -17.43
C GLY A 774 40.70 3.57 -16.01
N SER A 775 41.56 3.71 -15.00
CA SER A 775 41.12 3.82 -13.61
C SER A 775 41.98 4.78 -12.82
N ILE A 776 41.39 5.38 -11.78
CA ILE A 776 42.08 6.27 -10.84
C ILE A 776 41.57 6.03 -9.43
N SER A 777 42.40 6.32 -8.42
CA SER A 777 42.04 6.09 -7.01
C SER A 777 42.35 7.29 -6.12
N PRO A 778 41.50 8.33 -6.13
CA PRO A 778 41.60 9.43 -5.16
C PRO A 778 41.65 8.94 -3.72
N THR A 779 42.52 9.59 -2.93
CA THR A 779 42.75 9.25 -1.53
C THR A 779 42.45 10.43 -0.62
N PHE A 780 41.84 10.10 0.52
CA PHE A 780 41.47 11.02 1.60
C PHE A 780 42.14 10.53 2.89
N GLU A 781 42.83 11.44 3.57
CA GLU A 781 43.52 11.13 4.82
C GLU A 781 42.73 11.70 5.99
N PHE A 782 42.45 10.87 6.97
CA PHE A 782 41.78 11.24 8.21
C PHE A 782 42.72 11.08 9.41
N VAL A 783 42.63 12.03 10.34
CA VAL A 783 43.29 11.98 11.64
C VAL A 783 42.22 11.68 12.70
N PRO A 784 42.34 10.58 13.47
CA PRO A 784 41.40 10.29 14.55
C PRO A 784 41.43 11.33 15.67
N LYS A 785 40.26 11.69 16.20
CA LYS A 785 40.06 12.51 17.39
C LYS A 785 39.68 11.70 18.64
N LYS A 786 39.14 10.49 18.44
CA LYS A 786 38.76 9.55 19.50
C LYS A 786 39.62 8.27 19.39
N ASP A 787 39.79 7.55 20.50
CA ASP A 787 40.56 6.28 20.53
C ASP A 787 39.80 5.11 19.89
N CYS A 788 38.48 5.18 19.85
CA CYS A 788 37.61 4.30 19.09
C CYS A 788 36.73 5.16 18.18
N VAL A 789 36.66 4.78 16.91
CA VAL A 789 35.81 5.44 15.90
C VAL A 789 34.93 4.38 15.28
N ASP A 790 33.63 4.64 15.25
CA ASP A 790 32.62 3.87 14.56
C ASP A 790 31.76 4.78 13.69
N GLY A 791 31.26 4.26 12.58
CA GLY A 791 30.35 4.95 11.67
C GLY A 791 30.76 4.84 10.21
N LYS A 792 29.99 5.50 9.33
CA LYS A 792 30.13 5.35 7.87
C LYS A 792 30.79 6.58 7.24
N ILE A 793 31.68 6.33 6.30
CA ILE A 793 32.17 7.33 5.35
C ILE A 793 31.26 7.31 4.12
N HIS A 794 30.66 8.45 3.80
CA HIS A 794 29.88 8.66 2.59
C HIS A 794 30.67 9.53 1.60
N SER A 795 30.67 9.15 0.33
CA SER A 795 31.26 9.95 -0.75
C SER A 795 30.46 9.81 -2.04
N THR A 796 30.63 10.76 -2.95
CA THR A 796 30.05 10.75 -4.30
C THR A 796 31.14 10.89 -5.34
N VAL A 797 30.87 10.36 -6.53
CA VAL A 797 31.67 10.57 -7.74
C VAL A 797 30.79 11.23 -8.79
N THR A 798 31.12 12.44 -9.20
CA THR A 798 30.44 13.15 -10.29
C THR A 798 31.39 13.23 -11.49
N TYR A 799 30.88 13.11 -12.71
CA TYR A 799 31.67 13.26 -13.93
C TYR A 799 30.82 13.73 -15.11
N LEU A 800 31.48 14.29 -16.14
CA LEU A 800 30.89 14.57 -17.44
C LEU A 800 31.20 13.42 -18.40
N ASP A 801 30.17 12.92 -19.08
CA ASP A 801 30.33 11.96 -20.16
C ASP A 801 30.78 12.63 -21.48
N ALA A 802 30.91 11.83 -22.54
CA ALA A 802 31.36 12.34 -23.85
C ALA A 802 30.34 13.25 -24.56
N LEU A 803 29.12 13.39 -24.02
CA LEU A 803 28.06 14.29 -24.50
C LEU A 803 27.88 15.50 -23.58
N ASP A 804 28.84 15.77 -22.69
CA ASP A 804 28.78 16.81 -21.64
C ASP A 804 27.58 16.66 -20.68
N LYS A 805 27.00 15.46 -20.57
CA LYS A 805 25.95 15.17 -19.59
C LYS A 805 26.60 14.85 -18.24
N THR A 806 26.10 15.48 -17.19
CA THR A 806 26.56 15.26 -15.82
C THR A 806 25.94 13.98 -15.24
N HIS A 807 26.78 13.12 -14.68
CA HIS A 807 26.37 11.92 -13.96
C HIS A 807 26.90 11.97 -12.53
N SER A 808 26.10 11.50 -11.57
CA SER A 808 26.49 11.42 -10.16
C SER A 808 26.26 10.00 -9.66
N ILE A 809 27.30 9.40 -9.09
CA ILE A 809 27.27 8.07 -8.50
C ILE A 809 27.49 8.24 -7.01
N VAL A 810 26.49 7.86 -6.21
CA VAL A 810 26.65 7.72 -4.76
C VAL A 810 27.52 6.49 -4.53
N VAL A 811 28.66 6.68 -3.87
CA VAL A 811 29.53 5.56 -3.52
C VAL A 811 28.89 4.84 -2.34
N ASP A 812 28.72 3.51 -2.47
CA ASP A 812 28.32 2.64 -1.38
C ASP A 812 29.03 3.05 -0.08
N PRO A 813 28.27 3.33 1.01
CA PRO A 813 28.85 3.78 2.27
C PRO A 813 29.96 2.83 2.73
N TYR A 814 31.08 3.42 3.11
CA TYR A 814 32.21 2.64 3.63
C TYR A 814 32.16 2.64 5.15
N GLU A 815 31.82 1.49 5.70
CA GLU A 815 31.65 1.32 7.14
C GLU A 815 33.00 1.17 7.83
N ILE A 816 33.29 2.09 8.75
CA ILE A 816 34.42 1.98 9.66
C ILE A 816 33.92 1.23 10.88
N ARG A 817 34.03 -0.10 10.85
CA ARG A 817 33.74 -0.92 12.03
C ARG A 817 34.87 -0.76 13.03
N HIS A 818 34.56 -0.08 14.14
CA HIS A 818 35.36 0.09 15.37
C HIS A 818 36.88 0.11 15.16
N VAL A 819 37.46 1.27 14.82
CA VAL A 819 38.92 1.45 14.90
C VAL A 819 39.30 1.69 16.36
N CYS A 820 39.25 0.65 17.19
CA CYS A 820 39.84 0.63 18.54
C CYS A 820 41.32 0.22 18.51
N GLY A 821 41.96 0.16 17.33
CA GLY A 821 43.39 -0.15 17.11
C GLY A 821 44.38 0.84 17.72
N LEU A 822 43.91 1.69 18.63
CA LEU A 822 44.65 2.68 19.37
C LEU A 822 44.56 2.43 20.89
N LEU A 823 44.02 1.30 21.34
CA LEU A 823 44.28 0.81 22.69
C LEU A 823 45.74 0.34 22.79
N GLN A 824 46.38 0.65 23.91
CA GLN A 824 47.70 0.15 24.27
C GLN A 824 47.57 -0.75 25.51
N PRO A 825 48.18 -1.94 25.51
CA PRO A 825 48.19 -2.81 26.68
C PRO A 825 48.94 -2.11 27.82
N LEU A 826 48.37 -2.18 29.02
CA LEU A 826 48.95 -1.54 30.20
C LEU A 826 49.03 -2.55 31.34
N SER A 827 50.25 -2.90 31.73
CA SER A 827 50.49 -3.84 32.83
C SER A 827 50.34 -3.14 34.18
N ILE A 828 49.46 -3.68 35.02
CA ILE A 828 49.19 -3.19 36.39
C ILE A 828 49.10 -4.37 37.36
N SER A 829 49.29 -4.12 38.66
CA SER A 829 49.14 -5.16 39.68
C SER A 829 47.67 -5.55 39.90
N ILE A 830 47.39 -6.78 40.35
CA ILE A 830 46.00 -7.23 40.60
C ILE A 830 45.29 -6.42 41.69
N SER A 831 46.02 -5.93 42.70
CA SER A 831 45.50 -5.04 43.74
C SER A 831 45.14 -3.67 43.18
N GLU A 832 45.93 -3.16 42.24
CA GLU A 832 45.67 -1.92 41.53
C GLU A 832 44.49 -2.06 40.55
N PHE A 833 44.40 -3.18 39.82
CA PHE A 833 43.26 -3.52 38.97
C PHE A 833 41.95 -3.52 39.77
N ARG A 834 41.93 -4.20 40.94
CA ARG A 834 40.77 -4.21 41.84
C ARG A 834 40.42 -2.83 42.38
N LYS A 835 41.43 -2.05 42.79
CA LYS A 835 41.21 -0.68 43.27
C LYS A 835 40.62 0.21 42.16
N ILE A 836 41.10 0.05 40.93
CA ILE A 836 40.59 0.76 39.75
C ILE A 836 39.14 0.34 39.49
N THR A 837 38.84 -0.95 39.41
CA THR A 837 37.46 -1.43 39.17
C THR A 837 36.49 -1.13 40.33
N GLU A 838 36.96 -0.98 41.57
CA GLU A 838 36.17 -0.63 42.76
C GLU A 838 35.97 0.90 42.95
N GLN A 839 36.97 1.73 42.64
CA GLN A 839 36.89 3.20 42.80
C GLN A 839 36.19 3.91 41.64
N LEU A 840 36.08 3.25 40.48
CA LEU A 840 35.51 3.81 39.26
C LEU A 840 34.03 3.44 39.08
N LEU A 841 33.19 3.87 40.02
CA LEU A 841 31.74 3.61 40.08
C LEU A 841 30.89 4.33 39.01
N ASP A 842 31.48 5.23 38.21
CA ASP A 842 30.80 5.99 37.14
C ASP A 842 30.85 5.30 35.75
N PHE A 843 31.12 3.99 35.67
CA PHE A 843 31.06 3.25 34.40
C PHE A 843 29.82 2.40 34.21
N GLU A 844 29.33 2.42 32.98
CA GLU A 844 28.28 1.54 32.51
C GLU A 844 28.81 0.11 32.55
N LYS A 845 28.42 -0.61 33.60
CA LYS A 845 28.71 -2.02 33.75
C LYS A 845 27.67 -2.79 32.96
N ILE A 846 28.02 -3.19 31.75
CA ILE A 846 27.19 -4.13 30.99
C ILE A 846 27.70 -5.52 31.31
N GLY A 847 26.84 -6.31 31.97
CA GLY A 847 27.03 -7.73 32.19
C GLY A 847 26.15 -8.48 31.19
N GLU A 848 26.68 -8.90 30.06
CA GLU A 848 25.95 -9.77 29.13
C GLU A 848 26.34 -11.22 29.35
N GLU A 849 25.32 -12.09 29.40
CA GLU A 849 25.49 -13.54 29.42
C GLU A 849 25.21 -14.07 28.01
N LEU A 850 26.23 -14.57 27.34
CA LEU A 850 26.16 -15.05 25.96
C LEU A 850 26.32 -16.57 25.93
N GLN A 851 25.50 -17.24 25.12
CA GLN A 851 25.55 -18.70 24.94
C GLN A 851 26.26 -19.05 23.62
N TYR A 852 27.15 -20.03 23.68
CA TYR A 852 27.89 -20.52 22.53
C TYR A 852 27.91 -22.05 22.47
N ASP A 853 27.87 -22.58 21.24
CA ASP A 853 28.02 -24.00 20.93
C ASP A 853 29.51 -24.41 20.90
N TYR A 854 30.19 -24.24 22.04
CA TYR A 854 31.56 -24.70 22.29
C TYR A 854 31.62 -25.45 23.62
N GLU A 855 32.59 -26.36 23.73
CA GLU A 855 33.05 -26.80 25.05
C GLU A 855 33.68 -25.61 25.80
N ALA A 856 33.30 -25.44 27.07
CA ALA A 856 33.70 -24.28 27.87
C ALA A 856 35.23 -24.08 27.98
N GLU A 857 35.99 -25.18 28.00
CA GLU A 857 37.47 -25.13 28.05
C GLU A 857 38.09 -24.67 26.73
N MET A 858 37.47 -25.02 25.59
CA MET A 858 37.90 -24.58 24.27
C MET A 858 37.63 -23.09 24.07
N LEU A 859 36.46 -22.61 24.51
CA LEU A 859 36.13 -21.19 24.49
C LEU A 859 37.08 -20.40 25.42
N TYR A 860 37.43 -20.96 26.58
CA TYR A 860 38.38 -20.33 27.50
C TYR A 860 39.76 -20.08 26.87
N GLU A 861 40.35 -21.06 26.19
CA GLU A 861 41.64 -20.86 25.53
C GLU A 861 41.54 -19.90 24.33
N LYS A 862 40.42 -19.89 23.60
CA LYS A 862 40.17 -18.89 22.54
C LYS A 862 40.10 -17.47 23.09
N VAL A 863 39.32 -17.26 24.15
CA VAL A 863 39.14 -15.96 24.79
C VAL A 863 40.46 -15.46 25.37
N LYS A 864 41.27 -16.35 25.92
CA LYS A 864 42.60 -16.02 26.43
C LYS A 864 43.56 -15.53 25.34
N ALA A 865 43.48 -16.10 24.13
CA ALA A 865 44.24 -15.64 22.97
C ALA A 865 43.70 -14.32 22.39
N PHE A 866 42.41 -14.04 22.53
CA PHE A 866 41.77 -12.84 22.01
C PHE A 866 42.28 -11.54 22.66
N LEU A 867 42.56 -11.53 23.97
CA LEU A 867 43.00 -10.32 24.68
C LEU A 867 44.26 -9.67 24.04
N PRO A 868 45.39 -10.37 23.89
CA PRO A 868 46.60 -9.78 23.32
C PRO A 868 46.43 -9.39 21.84
N ASP A 869 45.63 -10.12 21.06
CA ASP A 869 45.35 -9.79 19.65
C ASP A 869 44.57 -8.47 19.52
N ASN A 870 43.87 -8.04 20.57
CA ASN A 870 43.08 -6.81 20.61
C ASN A 870 43.67 -5.74 21.56
N ASN A 871 44.99 -5.78 21.78
CA ASN A 871 45.74 -4.80 22.56
C ASN A 871 45.37 -4.71 24.06
N PHE A 872 44.85 -5.79 24.63
CA PHE A 872 44.67 -5.92 26.08
C PHE A 872 45.84 -6.65 26.72
N GLU A 873 46.31 -6.12 27.85
CA GLU A 873 47.19 -6.86 28.73
C GLU A 873 46.34 -7.81 29.59
N MET A 874 46.67 -9.09 29.61
CA MET A 874 46.03 -10.05 30.50
C MET A 874 46.58 -9.90 31.93
N ILE A 875 45.76 -9.42 32.85
CA ILE A 875 46.16 -9.18 34.25
C ILE A 875 46.07 -10.45 35.08
N TRP A 876 45.03 -11.26 34.84
CA TRP A 876 44.78 -12.47 35.60
C TRP A 876 43.95 -13.47 34.81
N SER A 877 44.24 -14.76 34.96
CA SER A 877 43.38 -15.82 34.44
C SER A 877 43.42 -17.04 35.36
N GLN A 878 42.27 -17.66 35.61
CA GLN A 878 42.19 -18.87 36.42
C GLN A 878 41.10 -19.81 35.89
N PRO A 879 41.46 -21.01 35.39
CA PRO A 879 40.52 -22.08 35.13
C PRO A 879 40.27 -22.90 36.40
N GLN A 880 39.02 -23.29 36.63
CA GLN A 880 38.59 -24.15 37.73
C GLN A 880 37.62 -25.21 37.20
N ARG A 881 37.81 -26.46 37.61
CA ARG A 881 36.84 -27.54 37.39
C ARG A 881 36.18 -27.89 38.71
N ILE A 882 34.87 -27.68 38.79
CA ILE A 882 34.08 -27.95 39.98
C ILE A 882 33.07 -29.05 39.62
N LYS A 883 33.39 -30.30 39.98
CA LYS A 883 32.64 -31.49 39.55
C LYS A 883 32.56 -31.57 38.01
N ASP A 884 31.36 -31.57 37.45
CA ASP A 884 31.08 -31.66 36.02
C ASP A 884 30.94 -30.29 35.34
N VAL A 885 31.31 -29.20 36.02
CA VAL A 885 31.23 -27.83 35.49
C VAL A 885 32.62 -27.20 35.43
N PHE A 886 32.98 -26.69 34.25
CA PHE A 886 34.14 -25.84 34.05
C PHE A 886 33.77 -24.39 34.33
N VAL A 887 34.63 -23.65 35.03
CA VAL A 887 34.52 -22.21 35.25
C VAL A 887 35.89 -21.58 35.02
N GLY A 888 36.02 -20.70 34.04
CA GLY A 888 37.24 -19.95 33.76
C GLY A 888 37.01 -18.46 33.92
N THR A 889 37.91 -17.76 34.61
CA THR A 889 37.88 -16.30 34.71
C THR A 889 39.10 -15.69 34.01
N ILE A 890 38.91 -14.64 33.22
CA ILE A 890 39.97 -13.93 32.49
C ILE A 890 39.76 -12.42 32.67
N GLN A 891 40.79 -11.72 33.12
CA GLN A 891 40.78 -10.28 33.33
C GLN A 891 41.80 -9.59 32.45
N GLY A 892 41.37 -8.54 31.74
CA GLY A 892 42.17 -7.76 30.80
C GLY A 892 42.19 -6.28 31.14
N PHE A 893 43.27 -5.58 30.81
CA PHE A 893 43.39 -4.14 30.99
C PHE A 893 44.11 -3.45 29.83
N ALA A 894 43.58 -2.31 29.39
CA ALA A 894 44.18 -1.48 28.36
C ALA A 894 43.94 0.01 28.63
N GLN A 895 44.64 0.86 27.88
CA GLN A 895 44.51 2.30 27.93
C GLN A 895 44.44 2.88 26.52
N GLY A 896 43.60 3.89 26.28
CA GLY A 896 43.59 4.65 25.03
C GLY A 896 44.93 5.37 24.79
N LYS A 897 45.49 5.23 23.59
CA LYS A 897 46.78 5.84 23.22
C LYS A 897 46.71 7.37 23.20
N PHE A 898 45.56 7.96 22.86
CA PHE A 898 45.36 9.41 22.79
C PHE A 898 44.64 10.00 24.00
N SER A 899 43.47 9.46 24.39
CA SER A 899 42.72 10.00 25.54
C SER A 899 43.36 9.66 26.88
N LYS A 900 44.24 8.64 26.92
CA LYS A 900 44.78 8.04 28.15
C LYS A 900 43.70 7.47 29.08
N LYS A 901 42.45 7.37 28.63
CA LYS A 901 41.36 6.73 29.35
C LYS A 901 41.58 5.22 29.42
N LYS A 902 41.24 4.63 30.57
CA LYS A 902 41.48 3.22 30.90
C LYS A 902 40.24 2.37 30.63
N VAL A 903 40.45 1.13 30.21
CA VAL A 903 39.40 0.13 30.04
C VAL A 903 39.84 -1.20 30.68
N ALA A 904 38.93 -1.76 31.48
CA ALA A 904 39.09 -3.03 32.17
C ALA A 904 38.01 -4.01 31.70
N LEU A 905 38.40 -5.27 31.65
CA LEU A 905 37.60 -6.36 31.14
C LEU A 905 37.64 -7.51 32.15
N ASP A 906 36.49 -8.07 32.48
CA ASP A 906 36.36 -9.25 33.34
C ASP A 906 35.40 -10.24 32.67
N LEU A 907 35.93 -11.41 32.30
CA LEU A 907 35.21 -12.45 31.58
C LEU A 907 35.12 -13.70 32.42
N ARG A 908 33.92 -14.25 32.50
CA ARG A 908 33.66 -15.50 33.22
C ARG A 908 32.95 -16.50 32.33
N ILE A 909 33.67 -17.55 31.97
CA ILE A 909 33.18 -18.64 31.11
C ILE A 909 32.78 -19.79 32.01
N TYR A 910 31.63 -20.39 31.76
CA TYR A 910 31.20 -21.61 32.45
C TYR A 910 30.36 -22.51 31.55
N GLY A 911 30.43 -23.81 31.80
CA GLY A 911 29.66 -24.81 31.07
C GLY A 911 29.95 -26.19 31.59
N LYS A 912 29.11 -27.16 31.23
CA LYS A 912 29.36 -28.56 31.60
C LYS A 912 30.52 -29.12 30.79
N VAL A 913 31.30 -29.99 31.44
CA VAL A 913 32.45 -30.65 30.82
C VAL A 913 31.94 -31.68 29.79
N ASN A 914 32.50 -31.67 28.57
CA ASN A 914 32.11 -32.51 27.42
C ASN A 914 30.71 -32.24 26.83
N GLU A 915 30.11 -31.08 27.08
CA GLU A 915 28.91 -30.62 26.37
C GLU A 915 29.26 -29.38 25.52
N GLU A 916 28.76 -29.32 24.28
CA GLU A 916 28.90 -28.17 23.37
C GLU A 916 27.87 -27.09 23.69
N GLN A 917 27.75 -26.71 24.97
CA GLN A 917 26.94 -25.60 25.45
C GLN A 917 27.66 -24.92 26.62
N CYS A 918 28.19 -23.73 26.35
CA CYS A 918 28.82 -22.90 27.37
C CYS A 918 28.28 -21.47 27.35
N SER A 919 28.39 -20.82 28.50
CA SER A 919 28.00 -19.44 28.71
C SER A 919 29.23 -18.62 29.07
N ILE A 920 29.30 -17.40 28.55
CA ILE A 920 30.29 -16.41 28.95
C ILE A 920 29.57 -15.18 29.48
N SER A 921 29.91 -14.79 30.71
CA SER A 921 29.54 -13.50 31.27
C SER A 921 30.65 -12.51 30.97
N VAL A 922 30.32 -11.45 30.24
CA VAL A 922 31.24 -10.38 29.85
C VAL A 922 30.94 -9.16 30.70
N THR A 923 31.93 -8.66 31.43
CA THR A 923 31.84 -7.41 32.20
C THR A 923 32.92 -6.44 31.71
N ILE A 924 32.54 -5.26 31.25
CA ILE A 924 33.45 -4.21 30.80
C ILE A 924 33.28 -2.97 31.68
N CYS A 925 34.39 -2.37 32.09
CA CYS A 925 34.44 -1.09 32.81
C CYS A 925 35.39 -0.14 32.08
N ALA A 926 34.89 0.95 31.49
CA ALA A 926 35.73 1.85 30.68
C ALA A 926 35.52 3.33 31.01
N GLN A 927 36.63 4.08 31.17
CA GLN A 927 36.67 5.54 31.35
C GLN A 927 35.97 6.37 30.28
N ASP A 928 35.69 5.76 29.13
CA ASP A 928 34.84 6.31 28.10
C ASP A 928 33.67 5.37 27.83
N LYS A 929 32.45 5.90 27.85
CA LYS A 929 31.24 5.11 27.60
C LYS A 929 31.23 4.55 26.18
N ASP A 930 31.77 5.29 25.22
CA ASP A 930 31.86 4.91 23.81
C ASP A 930 32.78 3.68 23.58
N MET A 931 33.66 3.33 24.53
CA MET A 931 34.51 2.14 24.43
C MET A 931 33.75 0.84 24.73
N VAL A 932 32.66 0.89 25.50
CA VAL A 932 31.99 -0.31 26.01
C VAL A 932 31.23 -1.07 24.92
N PRO A 933 30.29 -0.48 24.15
CA PRO A 933 29.53 -1.21 23.14
C PRO A 933 30.41 -1.76 22.00
N ALA A 934 31.42 -0.98 21.59
CA ALA A 934 32.36 -1.37 20.53
C ALA A 934 33.12 -2.66 20.88
N LEU A 935 33.58 -2.77 22.13
CA LEU A 935 34.28 -3.96 22.59
C LEU A 935 33.38 -5.18 22.70
N ILE A 936 32.14 -5.00 23.19
CA ILE A 936 31.18 -6.12 23.28
C ILE A 936 30.92 -6.70 21.88
N SER A 937 30.69 -5.84 20.88
CA SER A 937 30.45 -6.27 19.50
C SER A 937 31.65 -7.00 18.89
N GLU A 938 32.87 -6.48 19.06
CA GLU A 938 34.11 -7.11 18.57
C GLU A 938 34.35 -8.49 19.21
N MET A 939 34.01 -8.63 20.50
CA MET A 939 34.07 -9.91 21.21
C MET A 939 33.01 -10.89 20.72
N MET A 940 31.78 -10.43 20.50
CA MET A 940 30.70 -11.25 19.97
C MET A 940 31.07 -11.84 18.60
N GLU A 941 31.59 -11.02 17.69
CA GLU A 941 32.06 -11.46 16.36
C GLU A 941 33.29 -12.39 16.46
N GLY A 942 34.27 -12.03 17.28
CA GLY A 942 35.51 -12.80 17.45
C GLY A 942 35.27 -14.21 17.99
N PHE A 943 34.27 -14.39 18.86
CA PHE A 943 33.95 -15.67 19.48
C PHE A 943 33.02 -16.56 18.65
N GLN A 944 32.28 -16.02 17.68
CA GLN A 944 31.45 -16.83 16.76
C GLN A 944 32.27 -17.55 15.67
N TRP A 945 33.50 -17.10 15.38
CA TRP A 945 34.34 -17.65 14.30
C TRP A 945 35.07 -18.96 14.67
N LYS A 946 34.97 -19.99 13.81
CA LYS A 946 35.57 -21.32 14.01
C LYS A 946 36.97 -21.53 13.38
N GLY A 947 37.56 -20.56 12.68
CA GLY A 947 38.91 -20.63 12.06
C GLY A 947 39.98 -19.77 12.75
N ASN A 948 41.25 -19.81 12.31
CA ASN A 948 42.30 -18.87 12.77
C ASN A 948 42.38 -17.61 11.85
N ALA A 949 43.16 -16.59 12.24
CA ALA A 949 43.28 -15.33 11.50
C ALA A 949 43.79 -15.50 10.06
N LYS A 950 44.72 -16.43 9.83
CA LYS A 950 45.22 -16.77 8.50
C LYS A 950 44.13 -17.39 7.63
N ASP A 951 43.37 -18.32 8.19
CA ASP A 951 42.24 -18.95 7.52
C ASP A 951 41.14 -17.91 7.20
N ARG A 952 40.91 -16.88 8.04
CA ARG A 952 39.95 -15.78 7.77
C ARG A 952 40.32 -14.98 6.51
N SER A 953 41.60 -14.64 6.34
CA SER A 953 42.08 -13.95 5.14
C SER A 953 41.93 -14.80 3.87
N GLU A 954 42.16 -16.11 3.97
CA GLU A 954 42.02 -17.03 2.83
C GLU A 954 40.54 -17.26 2.47
N VAL A 955 39.65 -17.36 3.46
CA VAL A 955 38.21 -17.41 3.25
C VAL A 955 37.69 -16.15 2.57
N ALA A 956 38.10 -14.96 3.05
CA ALA A 956 37.69 -13.69 2.48
C ALA A 956 38.01 -13.57 0.98
N VAL A 957 39.17 -14.09 0.54
CA VAL A 957 39.56 -14.10 -0.88
C VAL A 957 38.64 -14.99 -1.72
N ILE A 958 38.30 -16.20 -1.24
CA ILE A 958 37.38 -17.10 -1.96
C ILE A 958 35.97 -16.50 -2.01
N VAL A 959 35.52 -15.89 -0.91
CA VAL A 959 34.22 -15.24 -0.79
C VAL A 959 34.12 -14.05 -1.74
N GLN A 960 35.14 -13.19 -1.79
CA GLN A 960 35.17 -12.06 -2.70
C GLN A 960 35.18 -12.51 -4.17
N LEU A 961 35.90 -13.59 -4.46
CA LEU A 961 35.90 -14.21 -5.78
C LEU A 961 34.50 -14.74 -6.15
N ALA A 962 33.82 -15.40 -5.22
CA ALA A 962 32.46 -15.89 -5.40
C ALA A 962 31.47 -14.73 -5.61
N ASN A 963 31.59 -13.63 -4.87
CA ASN A 963 30.75 -12.43 -5.02
C ASN A 963 30.86 -11.81 -6.41
N ASN A 964 32.08 -11.75 -6.96
CA ASN A 964 32.31 -11.29 -8.33
C ASN A 964 31.69 -12.21 -9.40
N LYS A 965 31.27 -13.43 -9.02
CA LYS A 965 30.72 -14.48 -9.89
C LYS A 965 29.29 -14.88 -9.47
N ASN A 966 28.53 -13.96 -8.88
CA ASN A 966 27.13 -14.16 -8.45
C ASN A 966 26.94 -15.29 -7.42
N GLY A 967 27.93 -15.52 -6.55
CA GLY A 967 27.84 -16.44 -5.41
C GLY A 967 28.03 -17.92 -5.75
N ILE A 968 28.27 -18.28 -7.02
CA ILE A 968 28.47 -19.67 -7.45
C ILE A 968 29.86 -19.82 -8.06
N ILE A 969 30.69 -20.71 -7.48
CA ILE A 969 32.05 -20.94 -7.97
C ILE A 969 32.44 -22.43 -7.87
N THR A 970 33.28 -22.88 -8.80
CA THR A 970 33.86 -24.24 -8.80
C THR A 970 35.28 -24.25 -8.23
N LYS A 971 35.74 -25.41 -7.77
CA LYS A 971 37.12 -25.58 -7.29
C LYS A 971 38.14 -25.21 -8.38
N ASP A 972 37.88 -25.61 -9.62
CA ASP A 972 38.78 -25.35 -10.74
C ASP A 972 38.89 -23.86 -11.06
N GLN A 973 37.80 -23.10 -10.88
CA GLN A 973 37.82 -21.64 -11.02
C GLN A 973 38.63 -20.97 -9.90
N ILE A 974 38.51 -21.45 -8.66
CA ILE A 974 39.33 -20.95 -7.54
C ILE A 974 40.82 -21.21 -7.82
N ILE A 975 41.17 -22.40 -8.29
CA ILE A 975 42.55 -22.77 -8.64
C ILE A 975 43.07 -21.90 -9.79
N ALA A 976 42.27 -21.72 -10.84
CA ALA A 976 42.67 -20.95 -12.02
C ALA A 976 42.85 -19.45 -11.73
N GLU A 977 41.96 -18.83 -10.94
CA GLU A 977 42.00 -17.39 -10.69
C GLU A 977 42.92 -17.00 -9.52
N LEU A 978 43.06 -17.86 -8.49
CA LEU A 978 43.93 -17.56 -7.34
C LEU A 978 45.31 -18.23 -7.42
N GLY A 979 45.52 -19.19 -8.33
CA GLY A 979 46.76 -19.96 -8.43
C GLY A 979 47.02 -20.88 -7.23
N TRP A 980 45.99 -21.23 -6.46
CA TRP A 980 46.12 -22.07 -5.27
C TRP A 980 46.15 -23.56 -5.61
N ASP A 981 46.83 -24.37 -4.80
CA ASP A 981 46.77 -25.82 -4.94
C ASP A 981 45.45 -26.39 -4.40
N LEU A 982 45.07 -27.57 -4.88
CA LEU A 982 43.81 -28.23 -4.53
C LEU A 982 43.70 -28.54 -3.02
N LYS A 983 44.84 -28.75 -2.33
CA LYS A 983 44.86 -29.07 -0.90
C LYS A 983 44.49 -27.84 -0.07
N LYS A 984 45.02 -26.68 -0.45
CA LYS A 984 44.69 -25.38 0.14
C LYS A 984 43.23 -25.04 -0.10
N VAL A 985 42.75 -25.16 -1.35
CA VAL A 985 41.34 -24.89 -1.69
C VAL A 985 40.38 -25.78 -0.89
N ASN A 986 40.65 -27.09 -0.79
CA ASN A 986 39.80 -27.99 0.00
C ASN A 986 39.79 -27.65 1.49
N LYS A 987 40.96 -27.32 2.07
CA LYS A 987 41.05 -26.91 3.49
C LYS A 987 40.22 -25.65 3.75
N THR A 988 40.35 -24.63 2.90
CA THR A 988 39.62 -23.36 3.08
C THR A 988 38.12 -23.55 2.90
N LEU A 989 37.68 -24.36 1.92
CA LEU A 989 36.27 -24.67 1.72
C LEU A 989 35.65 -25.46 2.90
N GLU A 990 36.38 -26.37 3.51
CA GLU A 990 35.92 -27.10 4.71
C GLU A 990 35.70 -26.15 5.91
N ILE A 991 36.54 -25.12 6.04
CA ILE A 991 36.39 -24.07 7.07
C ILE A 991 35.13 -23.24 6.78
N ILE A 992 34.86 -22.95 5.51
CA ILE A 992 33.67 -22.20 5.09
C ILE A 992 32.38 -22.98 5.40
N GLU A 993 32.33 -24.29 5.16
CA GLU A 993 31.19 -25.13 5.55
C GLU A 993 30.97 -25.16 7.06
N LYS A 994 32.05 -25.28 7.84
CA LYS A 994 31.97 -25.34 9.32
C LYS A 994 31.49 -24.04 9.95
N ASN A 995 31.64 -22.90 9.26
CA ASN A 995 31.11 -21.60 9.66
C ASN A 995 29.75 -21.29 9.00
N SER A 996 29.13 -22.26 8.32
CA SER A 996 27.82 -22.11 7.65
C SER A 996 27.76 -21.02 6.56
N LEU A 997 28.92 -20.62 6.02
CA LEU A 997 29.03 -19.53 5.03
C LEU A 997 28.75 -19.98 3.59
N ALA A 998 28.79 -21.29 3.31
CA ALA A 998 28.51 -21.83 1.99
C ALA A 998 27.96 -23.25 2.05
N ARG A 999 27.26 -23.66 0.98
CA ARG A 999 26.70 -24.99 0.80
C ARG A 999 27.17 -25.61 -0.51
N LYS A 1000 27.71 -26.83 -0.42
CA LYS A 1000 28.15 -27.62 -1.58
C LYS A 1000 26.96 -28.21 -2.33
N ILE A 1001 26.96 -28.10 -3.66
CA ILE A 1001 25.98 -28.70 -4.57
C ILE A 1001 26.71 -29.56 -5.60
N THR A 1002 26.28 -30.79 -5.76
CA THR A 1002 26.87 -31.74 -6.70
C THR A 1002 25.88 -32.06 -7.80
N SER A 1003 26.20 -31.71 -9.06
CA SER A 1003 25.44 -32.15 -10.24
C SER A 1003 26.29 -33.12 -11.07
N ALA A 1004 25.64 -34.10 -11.73
CA ALA A 1004 26.33 -35.17 -12.45
C ALA A 1004 27.10 -34.68 -13.71
N SER A 1005 26.85 -33.45 -14.17
CA SER A 1005 27.41 -32.91 -15.41
C SER A 1005 28.39 -31.74 -15.24
N GLU A 1006 28.50 -31.11 -14.06
CA GLU A 1006 29.26 -29.85 -13.92
C GLU A 1006 30.24 -29.77 -12.73
N GLY A 1007 30.60 -30.90 -12.10
CA GLY A 1007 31.57 -30.94 -11.01
C GLY A 1007 31.07 -30.35 -9.67
N ASP A 1008 31.93 -30.36 -8.64
CA ASP A 1008 31.65 -29.86 -7.29
C ASP A 1008 31.43 -28.32 -7.32
N LYS A 1009 30.18 -27.87 -7.36
CA LYS A 1009 29.81 -26.44 -7.28
C LYS A 1009 29.55 -26.01 -5.85
N TRP A 1010 29.92 -24.79 -5.52
CA TRP A 1010 29.68 -24.19 -4.21
C TRP A 1010 28.77 -22.99 -4.37
N ILE A 1011 27.66 -22.98 -3.62
CA ILE A 1011 26.80 -21.81 -3.47
C ILE A 1011 27.13 -21.16 -2.13
N PHE A 1012 27.65 -19.95 -2.20
CA PHE A 1012 27.88 -19.12 -1.03
C PHE A 1012 26.58 -18.40 -0.70
N ILE A 1013 26.04 -18.65 0.49
CA ILE A 1013 24.75 -18.12 0.93
C ILE A 1013 25.07 -16.98 1.90
N GLY A 1014 24.74 -15.75 1.52
CA GLY A 1014 24.80 -14.59 2.42
C GLY A 1014 26.17 -13.96 2.60
N LEU A 1015 26.80 -13.49 1.51
CA LEU A 1015 27.99 -12.63 1.58
C LEU A 1015 27.87 -11.41 0.66
N CYS A 1016 26.72 -10.74 0.65
CA CYS A 1016 26.73 -9.29 0.40
C CYS A 1016 27.08 -8.62 1.73
N ASN A 1017 27.84 -7.52 1.67
CA ASN A 1017 28.25 -6.72 2.84
C ASN A 1017 27.08 -6.46 3.81
N GLU A 1018 26.95 -7.29 4.84
CA GLU A 1018 26.17 -7.06 6.05
C GLU A 1018 26.94 -7.65 7.22
#